data_AF-A0A2A2R0U2-F1
#
_entry.id   AF-A0A2A2R0U2-F1
#
_cell.length_a   1.000
_cell.length_b   1.000
_cell.length_c   1.000
_cell.angle_alpha   90.00
_cell.angle_beta   90.00
_cell.angle_gamma   90.00
#
_symmetry.space_group_name_H-M   'P 1'
#
loop_
_entity.id
_entity.type
_entity.pdbx_description
1 polymer ?
#
loop_
_entity_poly.entity_id
_entity_poly.type
_entity_poly.pdbx_seq_one_letter_code
_entity_poly.pdbx_strand_id
1 'polypeptide(L)'
;MKIHHYTVGLIIALWILSLGGTRAATVTWSSGSSGSWSTGTNWSSGVIPATGDEVTLGDVAASRTVTLDLTNAGSSVSLSSLLLSQTTAGVVGTPINNQLALIGGAGTLTVGNAVTLGTGLANTTTSILITGTSNSSYVNTPALAVTGGTTINAGGLLQLAYASTPRGFVAMAGSITLSGGIIEALAPSSTQTAWLGGVAAGNNSALAGNDVFTINSGTIKVHGNGSNGSRLGFNGNFNWTGGTIQLVSDVTTSGQPGLFLHGLTNTISSGVVFQTVSPTGVVSAAAPTFTMCITTASPSTALTLSQTLDTAVTLGLMTIREFDTRTNSSYTHRITSTAAGRGIGQIFLTTSGAEDIVQLGSDLKSTYSAAGTFVTAQATGSPAYATFGVDLNGFTFDGTAASTGWVPNKVSGTTTNWKVVSTAGTGTFKAQSYNLGLSGATSVDTMTVGSNVILEATGGSGTGNILSASGGATYAYHAASKFRYSGNATRANAATVSSAVAIGGLEVVNGALNLSQSAFQTQGDVSVTGGGSLDLNGTSIATLTLASGKSLTVNNGTMLLTLDGLGNSDQILSAGSGLADLTGGAFLLSGTINYAASYTVMSGFSTITGADVVAISGYDSANYQASLSSTGVLSFSAVPEPGTFGFVALGLMLWLGAESRARRQSRSKN
;
A
#
# COMPACT_ATOMS: atom_id res chain seq x y z
N MET A 1 35.85 78.48 -17.99
CA MET A 1 34.63 77.96 -18.62
C MET A 1 34.35 76.58 -18.04
N LYS A 2 33.50 76.49 -17.01
CA LYS A 2 33.16 75.23 -16.33
C LYS A 2 32.00 74.58 -17.09
N ILE A 3 32.30 73.58 -17.92
CA ILE A 3 31.27 72.79 -18.59
C ILE A 3 30.61 71.90 -17.53
N HIS A 4 29.30 72.06 -17.35
CA HIS A 4 28.52 71.43 -16.31
C HIS A 4 28.47 69.90 -16.49
N HIS A 5 29.05 69.16 -15.54
CA HIS A 5 28.97 67.69 -15.42
C HIS A 5 27.52 67.16 -15.35
N TYR A 6 26.53 68.01 -15.07
CA TYR A 6 25.11 67.64 -15.02
C TYR A 6 24.49 67.36 -16.40
N THR A 7 25.05 67.91 -17.48
CA THR A 7 24.47 67.80 -18.83
C THR A 7 24.72 66.43 -19.48
N VAL A 8 25.89 65.83 -19.22
CA VAL A 8 26.24 64.49 -19.73
C VAL A 8 25.47 63.40 -18.99
N GLY A 9 25.27 63.56 -17.68
CA GLY A 9 24.44 62.64 -16.88
C GLY A 9 22.97 62.64 -17.29
N LEU A 10 22.40 63.81 -17.62
CA LEU A 10 21.02 63.92 -18.10
C LEU A 10 20.84 63.28 -19.49
N ILE A 11 21.80 63.42 -20.40
CA ILE A 11 21.74 62.83 -21.75
C ILE A 11 21.86 61.31 -21.69
N ILE A 12 22.74 60.77 -20.82
CA ILE A 12 22.86 59.31 -20.61
C ILE A 12 21.60 58.77 -19.93
N ALA A 13 21.04 59.47 -18.94
CA ALA A 13 19.78 59.07 -18.31
C ALA A 13 18.59 59.13 -19.28
N LEU A 14 18.50 60.15 -20.14
CA LEU A 14 17.48 60.22 -21.20
C LEU A 14 17.68 59.13 -22.26
N TRP A 15 18.92 58.79 -22.60
CA TRP A 15 19.22 57.68 -23.52
C TRP A 15 18.82 56.33 -22.93
N ILE A 16 19.13 56.08 -21.64
CA ILE A 16 18.73 54.86 -20.93
C ILE A 16 17.22 54.80 -20.74
N LEU A 17 16.53 55.94 -20.54
CA LEU A 17 15.06 56.02 -20.49
C LEU A 17 14.40 55.90 -21.87
N SER A 18 15.12 56.24 -22.96
CA SER A 18 14.66 56.09 -24.35
C SER A 18 14.90 54.69 -24.94
N LEU A 19 15.66 53.84 -24.24
CA LEU A 19 15.59 52.39 -24.42
C LEU A 19 14.27 51.90 -23.84
N GLY A 20 13.16 52.38 -24.41
CA GLY A 20 11.82 51.89 -24.11
C GLY A 20 11.84 50.38 -24.31
N GLY A 21 11.42 49.63 -23.29
CA GLY A 21 11.43 48.19 -23.33
C GLY A 21 10.82 47.72 -24.65
N THR A 22 11.58 46.91 -25.41
CA THR A 22 11.10 46.30 -26.64
C THR A 22 9.83 45.53 -26.31
N ARG A 23 8.68 46.08 -26.69
CA ARG A 23 7.39 45.40 -26.51
C ARG A 23 7.43 44.15 -27.38
N ALA A 24 6.94 43.04 -26.85
CA ALA A 24 6.75 41.80 -27.59
C ALA A 24 6.03 42.11 -28.91
N ALA A 25 6.59 41.67 -30.05
CA ALA A 25 5.90 41.83 -31.32
C ALA A 25 4.82 40.74 -31.41
N THR A 26 3.59 41.14 -31.79
CA THR A 26 2.56 40.16 -32.14
C THR A 26 2.77 39.69 -33.58
N VAL A 27 3.04 38.41 -33.76
CA VAL A 27 3.32 37.78 -35.06
C VAL A 27 2.28 36.71 -35.34
N THR A 28 1.60 36.81 -36.49
CA THR A 28 0.51 35.92 -36.87
C THR A 28 0.90 35.05 -38.05
N TRP A 29 0.56 33.77 -38.01
CA TRP A 29 0.72 32.86 -39.15
C TRP A 29 -0.20 33.26 -40.31
N SER A 30 0.37 33.68 -41.44
CA SER A 30 -0.36 34.28 -42.55
C SER A 30 -0.66 33.31 -43.70
N SER A 31 0.02 32.16 -43.78
CA SER A 31 0.01 31.34 -45.00
C SER A 31 -1.29 30.55 -45.27
N GLY A 32 -2.29 30.60 -44.39
CA GLY A 32 -3.59 29.91 -44.52
C GLY A 32 -3.53 28.37 -44.65
N SER A 33 -2.33 27.81 -44.80
CA SER A 33 -2.00 26.43 -45.16
C SER A 33 -0.87 25.93 -44.26
N SER A 34 -0.57 24.64 -44.36
CA SER A 34 0.56 24.02 -43.64
C SER A 34 1.90 24.61 -44.09
N GLY A 35 2.90 24.60 -43.21
CA GLY A 35 4.23 25.11 -43.55
C GLY A 35 5.24 25.05 -42.41
N SER A 36 6.47 25.46 -42.71
CA SER A 36 7.58 25.51 -41.74
C SER A 36 7.56 26.81 -40.94
N TRP A 37 7.67 26.71 -39.62
CA TRP A 37 7.84 27.84 -38.70
C TRP A 37 9.03 28.72 -39.07
N SER A 38 10.10 28.12 -39.60
CA SER A 38 11.35 28.81 -39.94
C SER A 38 11.30 29.57 -41.27
N THR A 39 10.14 29.62 -41.95
CA THR A 39 9.98 30.36 -43.21
C THR A 39 9.36 31.73 -42.94
N GLY A 40 10.16 32.80 -43.00
CA GLY A 40 9.73 34.17 -42.68
C GLY A 40 8.50 34.65 -43.45
N THR A 41 8.33 34.24 -44.71
CA THR A 41 7.15 34.61 -45.55
C THR A 41 5.83 34.00 -45.07
N ASN A 42 5.86 33.03 -44.15
CA ASN A 42 4.66 32.47 -43.54
C ASN A 42 4.14 33.30 -42.35
N TRP A 43 4.84 34.36 -41.97
CA TRP A 43 4.51 35.22 -40.85
C TRP A 43 4.07 36.62 -41.33
N SER A 44 3.14 37.24 -40.61
CA SER A 44 2.58 38.55 -40.96
C SER A 44 3.61 39.69 -41.02
N SER A 45 4.71 39.56 -40.27
CA SER A 45 5.82 40.50 -40.26
C SER A 45 6.86 40.24 -41.36
N GLY A 46 6.78 39.11 -42.07
CA GLY A 46 7.85 38.61 -42.93
C GLY A 46 9.07 38.09 -42.18
N VAL A 47 9.03 38.08 -40.84
CA VAL A 47 10.14 37.70 -39.94
C VAL A 47 9.72 36.51 -39.08
N ILE A 48 10.65 35.59 -38.84
CA ILE A 48 10.44 34.43 -37.96
C ILE A 48 10.28 34.94 -36.52
N PRO A 49 9.28 34.45 -35.74
CA PRO A 49 9.12 34.81 -34.34
C PRO A 49 10.39 34.60 -33.53
N ALA A 50 10.76 35.61 -32.76
CA ALA A 50 11.95 35.64 -31.92
C ALA A 50 11.59 35.54 -30.42
N THR A 51 12.61 35.53 -29.57
CA THR A 51 12.42 35.45 -28.13
C THR A 51 11.62 36.65 -27.62
N GLY A 52 10.58 36.37 -26.83
CA GLY A 52 9.69 37.37 -26.26
C GLY A 52 8.52 37.76 -27.15
N ASP A 53 8.37 37.22 -28.37
CA ASP A 53 7.23 37.54 -29.23
C ASP A 53 5.93 36.89 -28.75
N GLU A 54 4.79 37.45 -29.20
CA GLU A 54 3.46 36.88 -29.06
C GLU A 54 3.06 36.21 -30.38
N VAL A 55 2.88 34.90 -30.38
CA VAL A 55 2.56 34.15 -31.61
C VAL A 55 1.08 33.79 -31.66
N THR A 56 0.45 34.09 -32.80
CA THR A 56 -0.93 33.67 -33.08
C THR A 56 -1.00 32.77 -34.31
N LEU A 57 -1.49 31.55 -34.10
CA LEU A 57 -1.93 30.63 -35.13
C LEU A 57 -3.45 30.84 -35.34
N GLY A 58 -3.82 31.80 -36.19
CA GLY A 58 -5.21 32.24 -36.41
C GLY A 58 -6.12 31.22 -37.12
N ASP A 59 -7.41 31.54 -37.26
CA ASP A 59 -8.41 30.66 -37.88
C ASP A 59 -8.05 30.12 -39.26
N VAL A 60 -8.50 28.90 -39.55
CA VAL A 60 -8.37 28.25 -40.86
C VAL A 60 -9.70 27.67 -41.35
N ALA A 61 -9.85 27.63 -42.68
CA ALA A 61 -11.01 27.01 -43.35
C ALA A 61 -10.80 25.50 -43.63
N ALA A 62 -9.56 25.02 -43.55
CA ALA A 62 -9.18 23.63 -43.73
C ALA A 62 -8.07 23.27 -42.73
N SER A 63 -7.89 21.97 -42.46
CA SER A 63 -6.83 21.50 -41.57
C SER A 63 -5.45 22.02 -42.00
N ARG A 64 -4.66 22.49 -41.03
CA ARG A 64 -3.26 22.90 -41.23
C ARG A 64 -2.34 22.33 -40.16
N THR A 65 -1.08 22.18 -40.52
CA THR A 65 0.02 21.87 -39.61
C THR A 65 1.12 22.90 -39.78
N VAL A 66 1.42 23.65 -38.71
CA VAL A 66 2.60 24.52 -38.61
C VAL A 66 3.71 23.73 -37.95
N THR A 67 4.84 23.55 -38.63
CA THR A 67 5.92 22.69 -38.14
C THR A 67 7.07 23.52 -37.59
N LEU A 68 7.33 23.41 -36.29
CA LEU A 68 8.53 23.94 -35.64
C LEU A 68 9.56 22.81 -35.48
N ASP A 69 10.61 22.84 -36.30
CA ASP A 69 11.73 21.89 -36.23
C ASP A 69 12.84 22.40 -35.31
N LEU A 70 12.92 21.83 -34.12
CA LEU A 70 13.90 22.17 -33.09
C LEU A 70 15.28 21.53 -33.31
N THR A 71 15.48 20.76 -34.39
CA THR A 71 16.83 20.27 -34.79
C THR A 71 17.71 21.39 -35.32
N ASN A 72 17.10 22.30 -36.08
CA ASN A 72 17.81 23.32 -36.87
C ASN A 72 17.61 24.75 -36.33
N ALA A 73 16.75 24.94 -35.32
CA ALA A 73 16.28 26.25 -34.83
C ALA A 73 17.12 26.88 -33.70
N GLY A 74 18.34 26.43 -33.43
CA GLY A 74 19.17 27.04 -32.37
C GLY A 74 18.82 26.57 -30.94
N SER A 75 18.45 25.31 -30.78
CA SER A 75 18.26 24.59 -29.50
C SER A 75 17.10 25.02 -28.60
N SER A 76 16.51 26.21 -28.70
CA SER A 76 15.28 26.60 -27.96
C SER A 76 14.61 27.86 -28.50
N VAL A 77 13.27 27.93 -28.49
CA VAL A 77 12.46 29.12 -28.82
C VAL A 77 11.71 29.56 -27.57
N SER A 78 11.71 30.85 -27.22
CA SER A 78 11.05 31.34 -26.00
C SER A 78 10.05 32.45 -26.31
N LEU A 79 8.76 32.17 -26.29
CA LEU A 79 7.69 33.11 -26.60
C LEU A 79 7.10 33.74 -25.33
N SER A 80 6.59 34.96 -25.44
CA SER A 80 5.74 35.53 -24.38
C SER A 80 4.39 34.82 -24.33
N SER A 81 3.77 34.59 -25.49
CA SER A 81 2.50 33.86 -25.60
C SER A 81 2.38 33.07 -26.89
N LEU A 82 1.56 32.01 -26.84
CA LEU A 82 1.17 31.22 -27.99
C LEU A 82 -0.36 31.05 -27.97
N LEU A 83 -1.02 31.50 -29.03
CA LEU A 83 -2.47 31.36 -29.21
C LEU A 83 -2.77 30.51 -30.45
N LEU A 84 -3.52 29.42 -30.28
CA LEU A 84 -4.12 28.67 -31.38
C LEU A 84 -5.60 29.02 -31.44
N SER A 85 -5.99 29.87 -32.39
CA SER A 85 -7.38 30.29 -32.57
C SER A 85 -8.08 29.45 -33.62
N GLN A 86 -9.33 29.11 -33.34
CA GLN A 86 -10.24 28.57 -34.34
C GLN A 86 -11.68 28.88 -33.92
N THR A 87 -12.30 29.84 -34.59
CA THR A 87 -13.69 30.29 -34.37
C THR A 87 -14.68 29.73 -35.39
N THR A 88 -14.18 29.12 -36.47
CA THR A 88 -15.01 28.46 -37.49
C THR A 88 -15.14 26.95 -37.20
N ALA A 89 -16.38 26.46 -37.15
CA ALA A 89 -16.67 25.04 -36.97
C ALA A 89 -16.38 24.25 -38.25
N GLY A 90 -15.85 23.03 -38.10
CA GLY A 90 -15.71 22.09 -39.22
C GLY A 90 -17.07 21.53 -39.63
N VAL A 91 -17.18 21.11 -40.89
CA VAL A 91 -18.37 20.40 -41.38
C VAL A 91 -18.20 18.91 -41.10
N VAL A 92 -19.30 18.21 -40.83
CA VAL A 92 -19.30 16.76 -40.65
C VAL A 92 -18.61 16.09 -41.85
N GLY A 93 -17.67 15.19 -41.58
CA GLY A 93 -16.87 14.50 -42.61
C GLY A 93 -15.63 15.27 -43.10
N THR A 94 -15.48 16.54 -42.73
CA THR A 94 -14.29 17.37 -43.04
C THR A 94 -13.85 18.16 -41.80
N PRO A 95 -13.35 17.48 -40.77
CA PRO A 95 -12.93 18.15 -39.55
C PRO A 95 -11.77 19.11 -39.82
N ILE A 96 -11.75 20.23 -39.09
CA ILE A 96 -10.66 21.21 -39.14
C ILE A 96 -9.72 20.93 -37.98
N ASN A 97 -8.44 20.66 -38.28
CA ASN A 97 -7.37 20.59 -37.29
C ASN A 97 -6.40 21.76 -37.49
N ASN A 98 -6.35 22.70 -36.55
CA ASN A 98 -5.34 23.75 -36.49
C ASN A 98 -4.21 23.27 -35.57
N GLN A 99 -3.14 22.74 -36.17
CA GLN A 99 -2.08 22.04 -35.44
C GLN A 99 -0.76 22.82 -35.43
N LEU A 100 -0.12 22.86 -34.27
CA LEU A 100 1.32 23.11 -34.12
C LEU A 100 2.05 21.77 -33.91
N ALA A 101 2.97 21.42 -34.81
CA ALA A 101 3.82 20.25 -34.69
C ALA A 101 5.22 20.67 -34.24
N LEU A 102 5.62 20.25 -33.04
CA LEU A 102 6.98 20.33 -32.53
C LEU A 102 7.72 19.06 -32.95
N ILE A 103 8.73 19.20 -33.82
CA ILE A 103 9.52 18.08 -34.32
C ILE A 103 11.00 18.32 -34.08
N GLY A 104 11.81 17.27 -34.23
CA GLY A 104 13.27 17.40 -34.29
C GLY A 104 14.03 16.89 -33.06
N GLY A 105 15.14 17.57 -32.73
CA GLY A 105 16.05 17.24 -31.62
C GLY A 105 15.63 17.78 -30.24
N ALA A 106 16.55 17.80 -29.27
CA ALA A 106 16.31 18.05 -27.84
C ALA A 106 15.96 19.51 -27.46
N GLY A 107 15.46 20.30 -28.41
CA GLY A 107 15.17 21.70 -28.15
C GLY A 107 13.87 21.92 -27.39
N THR A 108 13.71 23.12 -26.81
CA THR A 108 12.50 23.47 -26.04
C THR A 108 11.76 24.65 -26.68
N LEU A 109 10.43 24.54 -26.81
CA LEU A 109 9.56 25.70 -26.97
C LEU A 109 9.07 26.13 -25.58
N THR A 110 9.51 27.30 -25.13
CA THR A 110 9.07 27.93 -23.88
C THR A 110 7.99 28.96 -24.18
N VAL A 111 6.90 28.97 -23.42
CA VAL A 111 5.84 29.97 -23.49
C VAL A 111 5.63 30.57 -22.11
N GLY A 112 5.72 31.89 -21.99
CA GLY A 112 5.56 32.60 -20.71
C GLY A 112 4.12 32.54 -20.18
N ASN A 113 3.15 32.80 -21.05
CA ASN A 113 1.73 32.79 -20.70
C ASN A 113 1.11 31.39 -20.76
N ALA A 114 -0.10 31.26 -20.22
CA ALA A 114 -0.87 30.03 -20.33
C ALA A 114 -1.21 29.70 -21.79
N VAL A 115 -1.20 28.42 -22.14
CA VAL A 115 -1.64 27.92 -23.44
C VAL A 115 -3.00 27.24 -23.27
N THR A 116 -3.97 27.62 -24.10
CA THR A 116 -5.29 26.97 -24.11
C THR A 116 -5.49 26.25 -25.44
N LEU A 117 -5.84 24.97 -25.36
CA LEU A 117 -6.29 24.16 -26.47
C LEU A 117 -7.78 23.90 -26.31
N GLY A 118 -8.50 23.92 -27.42
CA GLY A 118 -9.92 23.63 -27.53
C GLY A 118 -10.74 24.85 -27.89
N THR A 119 -11.79 24.61 -28.64
CA THR A 119 -12.65 25.65 -29.23
C THR A 119 -14.09 25.54 -28.76
N GLY A 120 -14.49 24.38 -28.20
CA GLY A 120 -15.89 24.05 -27.94
C GLY A 120 -16.74 23.88 -29.20
N LEU A 121 -16.16 24.01 -30.40
CA LEU A 121 -16.87 23.89 -31.68
C LEU A 121 -16.91 22.44 -32.15
N ALA A 122 -18.00 22.06 -32.81
CA ALA A 122 -18.14 20.74 -33.40
C ALA A 122 -17.16 20.52 -34.56
N ASN A 123 -16.63 19.30 -34.68
CA ASN A 123 -15.72 18.86 -35.75
C ASN A 123 -14.46 19.73 -35.92
N THR A 124 -14.02 20.36 -34.84
CA THR A 124 -12.87 21.26 -34.85
C THR A 124 -11.91 20.90 -33.74
N THR A 125 -10.63 20.89 -34.07
CA THR A 125 -9.55 20.63 -33.13
C THR A 125 -8.48 21.72 -33.22
N THR A 126 -8.07 22.26 -32.08
CA THR A 126 -6.76 22.93 -31.97
C THR A 126 -5.80 21.96 -31.30
N SER A 127 -4.68 21.66 -31.95
CA SER A 127 -3.77 20.63 -31.46
C SER A 127 -2.33 21.06 -31.36
N ILE A 128 -1.64 20.47 -30.40
CA ILE A 128 -0.18 20.45 -30.35
C ILE A 128 0.25 19.00 -30.50
N LEU A 129 1.08 18.73 -31.50
CA LEU A 129 1.72 17.45 -31.73
C LEU A 129 3.20 17.58 -31.37
N ILE A 130 3.70 16.72 -30.50
CA ILE A 130 5.12 16.67 -30.15
C ILE A 130 5.68 15.34 -30.66
N THR A 131 6.63 15.41 -31.60
CA THR A 131 7.20 14.22 -32.26
C THR A 131 8.71 14.18 -32.07
N GLY A 132 9.19 13.14 -31.39
CA GLY A 132 10.63 12.88 -31.24
C GLY A 132 11.27 12.27 -32.49
N THR A 133 12.55 12.58 -32.74
CA THR A 133 13.36 11.90 -33.78
C THR A 133 14.35 10.91 -33.16
N SER A 134 14.60 9.78 -33.82
CA SER A 134 15.45 8.69 -33.30
C SER A 134 16.90 8.81 -33.79
N ASN A 135 17.88 8.91 -32.89
CA ASN A 135 19.27 8.57 -33.27
C ASN A 135 20.22 8.03 -32.17
N SER A 136 19.79 7.79 -30.93
CA SER A 136 20.60 6.99 -29.98
C SER A 136 19.79 6.57 -28.75
N SER A 137 20.38 5.75 -27.88
CA SER A 137 19.83 5.16 -26.65
C SER A 137 19.24 6.15 -25.63
N TYR A 138 19.38 7.46 -25.84
CA TYR A 138 18.64 8.52 -25.17
C TYR A 138 18.02 9.44 -26.23
N VAL A 139 16.68 9.59 -26.19
CA VAL A 139 15.97 10.34 -27.22
C VAL A 139 16.13 11.84 -26.98
N ASN A 140 16.62 12.53 -28.00
CA ASN A 140 16.58 13.98 -28.12
C ASN A 140 15.16 14.37 -28.58
N THR A 141 14.23 14.57 -27.65
CA THR A 141 12.86 14.97 -27.98
C THR A 141 12.65 16.48 -27.83
N PRO A 142 11.82 17.07 -28.70
CA PRO A 142 11.36 18.43 -28.48
C PRO A 142 10.55 18.49 -27.16
N ALA A 143 10.75 19.58 -26.42
CA ALA A 143 10.05 19.86 -25.18
C ALA A 143 9.13 21.08 -25.32
N LEU A 144 8.02 21.09 -24.57
CA LEU A 144 7.12 22.24 -24.45
C LEU A 144 7.05 22.68 -22.99
N ALA A 145 7.57 23.87 -22.69
CA ALA A 145 7.54 24.45 -21.35
C ALA A 145 6.55 25.62 -21.31
N VAL A 146 5.46 25.52 -20.55
CA VAL A 146 4.44 26.57 -20.47
C VAL A 146 4.34 27.08 -19.04
N THR A 147 4.91 28.26 -18.78
CA THR A 147 5.05 28.79 -17.42
C THR A 147 3.68 29.09 -16.79
N GLY A 148 2.73 29.62 -17.57
CA GLY A 148 1.35 29.84 -17.13
C GLY A 148 0.47 28.58 -17.09
N GLY A 149 1.01 27.41 -17.44
CA GLY A 149 0.28 26.15 -17.55
C GLY A 149 -0.48 25.96 -18.87
N THR A 150 -0.91 24.72 -19.12
CA THR A 150 -1.66 24.33 -20.32
C THR A 150 -3.07 23.89 -19.93
N THR A 151 -4.11 24.47 -20.54
CA THR A 151 -5.50 24.02 -20.39
C THR A 151 -5.97 23.36 -21.68
N ILE A 152 -6.58 22.18 -21.58
CA ILE A 152 -7.07 21.40 -22.72
C ILE A 152 -8.58 21.19 -22.55
N ASN A 153 -9.36 22.06 -23.20
CA ASN A 153 -10.81 22.07 -23.22
C ASN A 153 -11.37 21.15 -24.31
N ALA A 154 -12.70 21.04 -24.40
CA ALA A 154 -13.37 20.33 -25.50
C ALA A 154 -12.90 20.85 -26.88
N GLY A 155 -12.59 19.91 -27.78
CA GLY A 155 -11.94 20.21 -29.07
C GLY A 155 -10.43 20.50 -28.97
N GLY A 156 -9.83 20.40 -27.79
CA GLY A 156 -8.39 20.50 -27.59
C GLY A 156 -7.74 19.13 -27.68
N LEU A 157 -6.58 19.05 -28.35
CA LEU A 157 -5.83 17.81 -28.47
C LEU A 157 -4.33 18.05 -28.24
N LEU A 158 -3.77 17.35 -27.27
CA LEU A 158 -2.32 17.27 -27.07
C LEU A 158 -1.87 15.87 -27.46
N GLN A 159 -1.06 15.77 -28.50
CA GLN A 159 -0.53 14.50 -29.00
C GLN A 159 0.96 14.37 -28.73
N LEU A 160 1.34 13.22 -28.20
CA LEU A 160 2.74 12.82 -27.99
C LEU A 160 3.01 11.64 -28.92
N ALA A 161 3.86 11.84 -29.93
CA ALA A 161 4.21 10.81 -30.90
C ALA A 161 5.71 10.48 -30.84
N TYR A 162 6.03 9.20 -31.03
CA TYR A 162 7.40 8.71 -31.02
C TYR A 162 7.76 8.11 -32.37
N ALA A 163 9.03 8.23 -32.79
CA ALA A 163 9.45 7.78 -34.12
C ALA A 163 9.85 6.29 -34.20
N SER A 164 10.55 5.68 -33.22
CA SER A 164 11.00 4.26 -33.39
C SER A 164 11.74 3.57 -32.22
N THR A 165 12.15 4.23 -31.13
CA THR A 165 13.06 3.61 -30.12
C THR A 165 12.40 3.40 -28.73
N PRO A 166 12.90 2.43 -27.92
CA PRO A 166 12.18 1.88 -26.76
C PRO A 166 12.07 2.79 -25.51
N ARG A 167 12.54 4.05 -25.55
CA ARG A 167 12.51 4.98 -24.39
C ARG A 167 12.43 6.45 -24.84
N GLY A 168 11.27 6.87 -25.34
CA GLY A 168 11.01 8.29 -25.66
C GLY A 168 10.47 9.06 -24.45
N PHE A 169 11.17 10.10 -24.01
CA PHE A 169 10.64 11.08 -23.06
C PHE A 169 10.00 12.21 -23.87
N VAL A 170 8.84 12.75 -23.51
CA VAL A 170 8.46 14.08 -23.98
C VAL A 170 8.37 14.93 -22.75
N ALA A 171 9.26 15.90 -22.61
CA ALA A 171 9.25 16.79 -21.46
C ALA A 171 8.23 17.90 -21.74
N MET A 172 7.14 17.87 -20.99
CA MET A 172 6.30 19.04 -20.82
C MET A 172 6.55 19.62 -19.43
N ALA A 173 6.88 20.89 -19.35
CA ALA A 173 7.03 21.59 -18.07
C ALA A 173 5.86 22.57 -17.87
N GLY A 174 5.43 22.73 -16.62
CA GLY A 174 4.27 23.53 -16.25
C GLY A 174 3.04 22.68 -15.91
N SER A 175 2.11 23.30 -15.19
CA SER A 175 0.84 22.67 -14.80
C SER A 175 -0.03 22.36 -16.03
N ILE A 176 -0.76 21.24 -16.01
CA ILE A 176 -1.69 20.87 -17.09
C ILE A 176 -3.07 20.65 -16.49
N THR A 177 -4.11 21.21 -17.13
CA THR A 177 -5.50 21.00 -16.75
C THR A 177 -6.28 20.43 -17.94
N LEU A 178 -6.79 19.21 -17.80
CA LEU A 178 -7.68 18.57 -18.77
C LEU A 178 -9.14 18.83 -18.36
N SER A 179 -9.87 19.56 -19.20
CA SER A 179 -11.26 19.99 -18.99
C SER A 179 -12.13 19.72 -20.22
N GLY A 180 -12.12 18.45 -20.66
CA GLY A 180 -12.99 17.95 -21.74
C GLY A 180 -12.26 17.64 -23.05
N GLY A 181 -10.99 18.01 -23.17
CA GLY A 181 -10.17 17.69 -24.33
C GLY A 181 -9.56 16.29 -24.29
N ILE A 182 -8.56 16.08 -25.14
CA ILE A 182 -7.85 14.81 -25.27
C ILE A 182 -6.34 15.01 -25.10
N ILE A 183 -5.72 14.14 -24.30
CA ILE A 183 -4.28 13.90 -24.35
C ILE A 183 -4.08 12.50 -24.94
N GLU A 184 -3.22 12.36 -25.94
CA GLU A 184 -3.03 11.11 -26.65
C GLU A 184 -1.53 10.82 -26.81
N ALA A 185 -1.08 9.74 -26.18
CA ALA A 185 0.27 9.21 -26.34
C ALA A 185 0.24 8.05 -27.36
N LEU A 186 0.82 8.29 -28.53
CA LEU A 186 0.85 7.37 -29.67
C LEU A 186 2.14 6.53 -29.64
N ALA A 187 2.05 5.20 -29.56
CA ALA A 187 3.22 4.32 -29.58
C ALA A 187 3.45 3.71 -30.98
N PRO A 188 4.58 3.98 -31.68
CA PRO A 188 4.84 3.50 -33.04
C PRO A 188 5.10 1.99 -33.13
N SER A 189 5.82 1.41 -32.16
CA SER A 189 6.10 -0.04 -32.08
C SER A 189 7.09 -0.31 -30.95
N SER A 190 6.78 -1.23 -30.04
CA SER A 190 7.61 -1.72 -28.92
C SER A 190 7.85 -0.74 -27.74
N THR A 191 7.28 -1.10 -26.58
CA THR A 191 7.68 -0.74 -25.19
C THR A 191 8.00 0.74 -24.94
N GLN A 192 7.02 1.57 -24.57
CA GLN A 192 7.29 3.01 -24.31
C GLN A 192 6.62 3.52 -23.04
N THR A 193 7.30 4.47 -22.38
CA THR A 193 6.79 5.23 -21.23
C THR A 193 6.65 6.68 -21.65
N ALA A 194 5.43 7.19 -21.70
CA ALA A 194 5.18 8.62 -21.86
C ALA A 194 5.29 9.31 -20.50
N TRP A 195 5.88 10.49 -20.46
CA TRP A 195 6.04 11.29 -19.25
C TRP A 195 5.36 12.65 -19.46
N LEU A 196 4.61 13.12 -18.46
CA LEU A 196 3.93 14.41 -18.43
C LEU A 196 4.38 15.17 -17.18
N GLY A 197 4.77 16.44 -17.31
CA GLY A 197 5.39 17.21 -16.22
C GLY A 197 6.89 16.93 -16.11
N GLY A 198 7.72 17.93 -15.85
CA GLY A 198 9.16 17.79 -15.53
C GLY A 198 10.18 17.99 -16.67
N VAL A 199 11.38 18.46 -16.29
CA VAL A 199 12.45 19.03 -17.14
C VAL A 199 13.04 18.05 -18.16
N ALA A 200 13.39 18.57 -19.34
CA ALA A 200 13.98 17.86 -20.47
C ALA A 200 15.24 17.03 -20.14
N ALA A 201 15.32 15.87 -20.81
CA ALA A 201 16.49 15.02 -21.08
C ALA A 201 17.66 15.07 -20.08
N GLY A 202 17.83 13.98 -19.32
CA GLY A 202 19.12 13.62 -18.71
C GLY A 202 19.19 13.74 -17.19
N ASN A 203 18.28 14.46 -16.55
CA ASN A 203 18.16 14.47 -15.10
C ASN A 203 16.78 13.95 -14.70
N ASN A 204 16.77 12.76 -14.11
CA ASN A 204 15.70 12.21 -13.29
C ASN A 204 15.49 13.04 -12.00
N SER A 205 15.61 14.38 -12.06
CA SER A 205 15.34 15.27 -10.95
C SER A 205 13.85 15.57 -10.88
N ALA A 206 13.06 14.54 -10.58
CA ALA A 206 11.88 14.79 -9.77
C ALA A 206 12.42 15.25 -8.41
N LEU A 207 12.07 16.48 -8.01
CA LEU A 207 12.19 17.08 -6.67
C LEU A 207 12.37 18.60 -6.85
N ALA A 208 11.34 19.25 -7.42
CA ALA A 208 10.99 20.66 -7.22
C ALA A 208 10.09 21.10 -8.38
N GLY A 209 8.82 20.71 -8.34
CA GLY A 209 7.84 21.29 -9.23
C GLY A 209 6.55 21.50 -8.47
N ASN A 210 6.14 22.75 -8.32
CA ASN A 210 4.76 23.13 -7.97
C ASN A 210 3.77 22.78 -9.10
N ASP A 211 4.23 22.07 -10.13
CA ASP A 211 3.41 21.66 -11.26
C ASP A 211 2.33 20.69 -10.78
N VAL A 212 1.10 21.02 -11.16
CA VAL A 212 -0.08 20.22 -10.87
C VAL A 212 -0.64 19.72 -12.19
N PHE A 213 -0.83 18.41 -12.28
CA PHE A 213 -1.57 17.78 -13.36
C PHE A 213 -2.99 17.49 -12.88
N THR A 214 -3.97 18.19 -13.44
CA THR A 214 -5.38 18.09 -13.05
C THR A 214 -6.23 17.53 -14.18
N ILE A 215 -7.03 16.50 -13.90
CA ILE A 215 -8.05 15.98 -14.81
C ILE A 215 -9.43 16.24 -14.20
N ASN A 216 -10.11 17.27 -14.70
CA ASN A 216 -11.50 17.57 -14.32
C ASN A 216 -12.49 16.79 -15.19
N SER A 217 -12.21 16.68 -16.47
CA SER A 217 -13.01 15.95 -17.47
C SER A 217 -12.18 15.73 -18.73
N GLY A 218 -12.69 14.97 -19.69
CA GLY A 218 -11.96 14.65 -20.93
C GLY A 218 -11.35 13.25 -20.90
N THR A 219 -10.42 12.98 -21.83
CA THR A 219 -9.83 11.65 -21.99
C THR A 219 -8.31 11.70 -22.15
N ILE A 220 -7.61 10.85 -21.42
CA ILE A 220 -6.22 10.52 -21.71
C ILE A 220 -6.19 9.17 -22.39
N LYS A 221 -5.54 9.07 -23.55
CA LYS A 221 -5.32 7.82 -24.27
C LYS A 221 -3.84 7.48 -24.28
N VAL A 222 -3.51 6.26 -23.91
CA VAL A 222 -2.15 5.75 -24.00
C VAL A 222 -2.18 4.50 -24.87
N HIS A 223 -1.58 4.60 -26.05
CA HIS A 223 -1.52 3.49 -26.99
C HIS A 223 -0.39 2.54 -26.62
N GLY A 224 -0.66 1.24 -26.68
CA GLY A 224 0.25 0.17 -26.35
C GLY A 224 0.40 -0.83 -27.47
N ASN A 225 1.65 -1.03 -27.87
CA ASN A 225 2.02 -1.98 -28.90
C ASN A 225 3.14 -2.90 -28.34
N GLY A 226 2.75 -4.02 -27.73
CA GLY A 226 3.67 -5.11 -27.32
C GLY A 226 3.64 -5.51 -25.83
N SER A 227 4.56 -6.43 -25.48
CA SER A 227 4.57 -7.23 -24.25
C SER A 227 4.94 -6.51 -22.93
N ASN A 228 5.48 -5.28 -22.97
CA ASN A 228 5.95 -4.59 -21.74
C ASN A 228 5.03 -3.48 -21.21
N GLY A 229 3.80 -3.37 -21.73
CA GLY A 229 2.76 -2.45 -21.24
C GLY A 229 3.03 -0.97 -21.56
N SER A 230 1.95 -0.20 -21.74
CA SER A 230 2.04 1.26 -21.86
C SER A 230 2.10 1.91 -20.50
N ARG A 231 3.02 2.87 -20.34
CA ARG A 231 3.22 3.58 -19.07
C ARG A 231 3.03 5.07 -19.28
N LEU A 232 2.32 5.71 -18.36
CA LEU A 232 2.15 7.16 -18.33
C LEU A 232 2.60 7.69 -16.97
N GLY A 233 3.62 8.54 -16.97
CA GLY A 233 4.14 9.17 -15.77
C GLY A 233 3.72 10.62 -15.63
N PHE A 234 3.53 11.05 -14.39
CA PHE A 234 3.24 12.43 -14.01
C PHE A 234 4.32 12.92 -13.05
N ASN A 235 5.14 13.89 -13.46
CA ASN A 235 6.07 14.57 -12.57
C ASN A 235 5.43 15.87 -12.06
N GLY A 236 5.06 15.86 -10.79
CA GLY A 236 4.24 16.90 -10.16
C GLY A 236 3.01 16.29 -9.49
N ASN A 237 2.31 17.10 -8.70
CA ASN A 237 1.12 16.63 -7.98
C ASN A 237 0.03 16.24 -8.97
N PHE A 238 -0.59 15.08 -8.76
CA PHE A 238 -1.59 14.52 -9.67
C PHE A 238 -2.98 14.57 -9.04
N ASN A 239 -3.91 15.28 -9.69
CA ASN A 239 -5.28 15.45 -9.23
C ASN A 239 -6.27 14.91 -10.27
N TRP A 240 -6.82 13.73 -10.03
CA TRP A 240 -7.83 13.12 -10.90
C TRP A 240 -9.21 13.25 -10.28
N THR A 241 -9.99 14.23 -10.74
CA THR A 241 -11.31 14.57 -10.18
C THR A 241 -12.46 14.14 -11.09
N GLY A 242 -12.21 13.90 -12.38
CA GLY A 242 -13.17 13.35 -13.33
C GLY A 242 -12.54 12.87 -14.64
N GLY A 243 -13.37 12.59 -15.65
CA GLY A 243 -12.90 12.11 -16.95
C GLY A 243 -12.38 10.67 -16.96
N THR A 244 -11.70 10.32 -18.06
CA THR A 244 -11.34 8.93 -18.36
C THR A 244 -9.85 8.80 -18.70
N ILE A 245 -9.19 7.78 -18.15
CA ILE A 245 -7.89 7.30 -18.63
C ILE A 245 -8.10 5.98 -19.36
N GLN A 246 -7.71 5.94 -20.63
CA GLN A 246 -7.85 4.82 -21.54
C GLN A 246 -6.48 4.28 -21.91
N LEU A 247 -6.33 2.98 -21.75
CA LEU A 247 -5.17 2.25 -22.23
C LEU A 247 -5.61 1.52 -23.48
N VAL A 248 -5.15 2.00 -24.63
CA VAL A 248 -5.51 1.47 -25.93
C VAL A 248 -4.50 0.37 -26.25
N SER A 249 -4.88 -0.90 -26.11
CA SER A 249 -4.00 -2.03 -26.44
C SER A 249 -4.42 -2.66 -27.75
N ASP A 250 -3.53 -2.64 -28.73
CA ASP A 250 -3.78 -3.27 -30.04
C ASP A 250 -3.54 -4.80 -30.01
N VAL A 251 -2.98 -5.33 -28.90
CA VAL A 251 -2.61 -6.75 -28.75
C VAL A 251 -2.95 -7.27 -27.35
N THR A 252 -3.43 -8.52 -27.25
CA THR A 252 -3.85 -9.26 -26.04
C THR A 252 -2.70 -9.67 -25.09
N THR A 253 -1.58 -8.94 -25.03
CA THR A 253 -0.39 -9.40 -24.31
C THR A 253 -0.28 -8.93 -22.85
N SER A 254 0.43 -9.72 -22.05
CA SER A 254 0.55 -9.76 -20.59
C SER A 254 1.20 -8.54 -19.90
N GLY A 255 1.54 -7.49 -20.62
CA GLY A 255 2.16 -6.29 -20.03
C GLY A 255 1.12 -5.45 -19.31
N GLN A 256 1.22 -5.32 -17.99
CA GLN A 256 0.31 -4.48 -17.22
C GLN A 256 0.57 -2.99 -17.52
N PRO A 257 -0.39 -2.26 -18.08
CA PRO A 257 -0.29 -0.83 -18.25
C PRO A 257 -0.43 -0.13 -16.89
N GLY A 258 0.36 0.92 -16.66
CA GLY A 258 0.48 1.53 -15.34
C GLY A 258 0.65 3.04 -15.37
N LEU A 259 0.09 3.70 -14.35
CA LEU A 259 0.26 5.13 -14.08
C LEU A 259 1.39 5.34 -13.08
N PHE A 260 2.33 6.22 -13.39
CA PHE A 260 3.47 6.56 -12.52
C PHE A 260 3.24 7.94 -11.91
N LEU A 261 3.15 8.00 -10.58
CA LEU A 261 2.89 9.22 -9.84
C LEU A 261 4.18 9.64 -9.14
N HIS A 262 4.76 10.77 -9.54
CA HIS A 262 5.99 11.31 -8.94
C HIS A 262 5.74 12.55 -8.07
N GLY A 263 4.52 13.08 -8.06
CA GLY A 263 4.13 14.16 -7.16
C GLY A 263 4.15 13.74 -5.71
N LEU A 264 4.45 14.68 -4.81
CA LEU A 264 4.41 14.44 -3.36
C LEU A 264 2.98 14.25 -2.85
N THR A 265 2.01 14.86 -3.52
CA THR A 265 0.59 14.74 -3.20
C THR A 265 -0.20 14.35 -4.43
N ASN A 266 -0.92 13.25 -4.33
CA ASN A 266 -1.74 12.71 -5.41
C ASN A 266 -3.14 12.41 -4.88
N THR A 267 -4.15 12.77 -5.66
CA THR A 267 -5.56 12.58 -5.31
C THR A 267 -6.31 11.95 -6.47
N ILE A 268 -7.10 10.92 -6.16
CA ILE A 268 -8.00 10.24 -7.09
C ILE A 268 -9.41 10.26 -6.50
N SER A 269 -10.30 11.01 -7.12
CA SER A 269 -11.67 11.21 -6.64
C SER A 269 -12.60 10.09 -7.12
N SER A 270 -13.79 10.02 -6.53
CA SER A 270 -14.85 9.12 -6.99
C SER A 270 -15.37 9.55 -8.36
N GLY A 271 -15.83 8.60 -9.18
CA GLY A 271 -16.44 8.89 -10.48
C GLY A 271 -15.46 9.02 -11.65
N VAL A 272 -14.16 8.81 -11.39
CA VAL A 272 -13.15 8.67 -12.44
C VAL A 272 -13.24 7.30 -13.11
N VAL A 273 -12.86 7.21 -14.38
CA VAL A 273 -12.91 5.95 -15.14
C VAL A 273 -11.53 5.56 -15.64
N PHE A 274 -11.05 4.39 -15.21
CA PHE A 274 -9.89 3.73 -15.78
C PHE A 274 -10.34 2.54 -16.61
N GLN A 275 -9.93 2.44 -17.87
CA GLN A 275 -10.35 1.34 -18.73
C GLN A 275 -9.27 0.93 -19.73
N THR A 276 -9.25 -0.37 -20.05
CA THR A 276 -8.48 -0.91 -21.16
C THR A 276 -9.40 -1.11 -22.36
N VAL A 277 -9.05 -0.49 -23.48
CA VAL A 277 -9.80 -0.54 -24.73
C VAL A 277 -8.95 -1.21 -25.81
N SER A 278 -9.57 -2.07 -26.60
CA SER A 278 -9.03 -2.57 -27.87
C SER A 278 -9.57 -1.70 -29.00
N PRO A 279 -8.89 -1.62 -30.16
CA PRO A 279 -9.45 -1.11 -31.39
C PRO A 279 -10.84 -1.68 -31.75
N THR A 280 -11.15 -2.90 -31.31
CA THR A 280 -12.43 -3.59 -31.55
C THR A 280 -13.48 -3.42 -30.44
N GLY A 281 -13.18 -2.70 -29.35
CA GLY A 281 -14.10 -2.46 -28.24
C GLY A 281 -13.46 -2.52 -26.86
N VAL A 282 -14.23 -2.25 -25.80
CA VAL A 282 -13.76 -2.31 -24.40
C VAL A 282 -13.50 -3.77 -24.02
N VAL A 283 -12.27 -4.11 -23.62
CA VAL A 283 -11.84 -5.50 -23.40
C VAL A 283 -11.96 -5.91 -21.93
N SER A 284 -11.72 -5.01 -20.97
CA SER A 284 -12.01 -5.25 -19.55
C SER A 284 -11.94 -3.96 -18.73
N ALA A 285 -12.77 -3.90 -17.67
CA ALA A 285 -12.58 -3.00 -16.54
C ALA A 285 -11.66 -3.70 -15.52
N ALA A 286 -10.39 -3.92 -15.87
CA ALA A 286 -9.40 -4.35 -14.88
C ALA A 286 -9.11 -3.18 -13.93
N ALA A 287 -8.99 -3.47 -12.64
CA ALA A 287 -8.61 -2.45 -11.67
C ALA A 287 -7.23 -1.86 -12.05
N PRO A 288 -7.07 -0.53 -12.04
CA PRO A 288 -5.83 0.12 -12.45
C PRO A 288 -4.62 -0.37 -11.67
N THR A 289 -3.49 -0.50 -12.37
CA THR A 289 -2.18 -0.63 -11.74
C THR A 289 -1.57 0.77 -11.60
N PHE A 290 -1.17 1.10 -10.38
CA PHE A 290 -0.55 2.37 -10.05
C PHE A 290 0.86 2.13 -9.53
N THR A 291 1.78 2.99 -9.93
CA THR A 291 3.13 3.08 -9.36
C THR A 291 3.28 4.43 -8.69
N MET A 292 3.36 4.44 -7.36
CA MET A 292 3.87 5.57 -6.60
C MET A 292 5.39 5.53 -6.68
N CYS A 293 5.99 6.63 -7.13
CA CYS A 293 7.40 6.68 -7.43
C CYS A 293 8.03 7.92 -6.82
N ILE A 294 9.06 7.77 -5.99
CA ILE A 294 9.94 8.88 -5.67
C ILE A 294 11.23 8.68 -6.47
N THR A 295 11.66 9.77 -7.08
CA THR A 295 12.92 9.83 -7.82
C THR A 295 13.69 10.99 -7.24
N THR A 296 14.99 10.82 -7.01
CA THR A 296 15.83 11.87 -6.44
C THR A 296 17.11 12.01 -7.25
N ALA A 297 17.55 13.25 -7.50
CA ALA A 297 18.70 13.52 -8.39
C ALA A 297 19.97 14.00 -7.69
N SER A 298 20.02 14.05 -6.35
CA SER A 298 21.18 14.63 -5.64
C SER A 298 21.90 13.59 -4.76
N PRO A 299 23.21 13.34 -4.99
CA PRO A 299 23.89 12.17 -4.43
C PRO A 299 24.51 12.33 -3.03
N SER A 300 24.32 13.43 -2.26
CA SER A 300 25.21 13.69 -1.10
C SER A 300 24.61 13.67 0.31
N THR A 301 23.29 13.63 0.51
CA THR A 301 22.69 13.61 1.87
C THR A 301 21.57 12.60 1.99
N ALA A 302 21.51 11.91 3.14
CA ALA A 302 20.36 11.10 3.53
C ALA A 302 19.10 11.96 3.43
N LEU A 303 18.04 11.41 2.84
CA LEU A 303 16.81 12.13 2.60
C LEU A 303 15.64 11.36 3.21
N THR A 304 14.75 12.08 3.89
CA THR A 304 13.45 11.58 4.29
C THR A 304 12.41 12.26 3.42
N LEU A 305 11.74 11.50 2.56
CA LEU A 305 10.63 12.00 1.75
C LEU A 305 9.34 11.27 2.08
N SER A 306 8.24 12.01 1.97
CA SER A 306 6.91 11.46 2.10
C SER A 306 6.10 11.75 0.85
N GLN A 307 5.51 10.71 0.29
CA GLN A 307 4.54 10.80 -0.80
C GLN A 307 3.17 10.40 -0.28
N THR A 308 2.13 11.09 -0.71
CA THR A 308 0.74 10.85 -0.32
C THR A 308 -0.11 10.47 -1.53
N LEU A 309 -0.97 9.47 -1.35
CA LEU A 309 -2.04 9.11 -2.27
C LEU A 309 -3.35 9.04 -1.50
N ASP A 310 -4.27 9.95 -1.82
CA ASP A 310 -5.65 9.91 -1.34
C ASP A 310 -6.55 9.40 -2.47
N THR A 311 -7.22 8.27 -2.26
CA THR A 311 -8.06 7.63 -3.28
C THR A 311 -9.48 7.36 -2.79
N ALA A 312 -10.47 7.68 -3.62
CA ALA A 312 -11.86 7.29 -3.44
C ALA A 312 -12.28 6.11 -4.34
N VAL A 313 -11.32 5.47 -5.02
CA VAL A 313 -11.54 4.28 -5.85
C VAL A 313 -10.73 3.09 -5.36
N THR A 314 -11.25 1.89 -5.61
CA THR A 314 -10.54 0.63 -5.34
C THR A 314 -9.36 0.47 -6.31
N LEU A 315 -8.18 0.18 -5.78
CA LEU A 315 -6.95 0.02 -6.57
C LEU A 315 -6.68 -1.47 -6.85
N GLY A 316 -6.08 -1.78 -8.01
CA GLY A 316 -5.85 -3.17 -8.44
C GLY A 316 -4.50 -3.75 -8.05
N LEU A 317 -3.41 -3.06 -8.41
CA LEU A 317 -2.05 -3.32 -7.95
C LEU A 317 -1.42 -1.98 -7.63
N MET A 318 -0.78 -1.88 -6.48
CA MET A 318 0.03 -0.73 -6.12
C MET A 318 1.50 -1.13 -6.06
N THR A 319 2.28 -0.57 -6.97
CA THR A 319 3.74 -0.59 -6.87
C THR A 319 4.19 0.67 -6.16
N ILE A 320 5.08 0.52 -5.19
CA ILE A 320 5.81 1.61 -4.58
C ILE A 320 7.25 1.43 -5.00
N ARG A 321 7.83 2.50 -5.55
CA ARG A 321 9.12 2.43 -6.19
C ARG A 321 9.99 3.62 -5.86
N GLU A 322 11.20 3.27 -5.48
CA GLU A 322 12.29 4.21 -5.32
C GLU A 322 13.31 4.05 -6.45
N PHE A 323 13.64 5.17 -7.09
CA PHE A 323 14.84 5.30 -7.91
C PHE A 323 15.84 6.16 -7.15
N ASP A 324 16.45 5.58 -6.11
CA ASP A 324 17.47 6.24 -5.32
C ASP A 324 18.70 5.35 -5.13
N THR A 325 19.83 5.75 -5.71
CA THR A 325 21.09 5.03 -5.57
C THR A 325 21.73 5.21 -4.19
N ARG A 326 21.17 6.03 -3.30
CA ARG A 326 21.68 6.25 -1.93
C ARG A 326 21.22 5.13 -1.00
N THR A 327 22.15 4.63 -0.19
CA THR A 327 21.92 3.48 0.71
C THR A 327 21.33 3.85 2.08
N ASN A 328 21.16 5.14 2.38
CA ASN A 328 20.78 5.63 3.72
C ASN A 328 19.55 6.56 3.70
N SER A 329 18.76 6.54 2.62
CA SER A 329 17.51 7.30 2.55
C SER A 329 16.36 6.50 3.17
N SER A 330 15.32 7.20 3.62
CA SER A 330 14.07 6.59 4.09
C SER A 330 12.88 7.25 3.40
N TYR A 331 12.02 6.42 2.83
CA TYR A 331 10.88 6.82 2.03
C TYR A 331 9.61 6.32 2.71
N THR A 332 8.63 7.21 2.81
CA THR A 332 7.32 6.87 3.36
C THR A 332 6.23 7.21 2.37
N HIS A 333 5.47 6.22 1.96
CA HIS A 333 4.34 6.37 1.06
C HIS A 333 3.06 6.21 1.85
N ARG A 334 2.39 7.33 2.13
CA ARG A 334 1.13 7.35 2.85
C ARG A 334 -0.03 7.13 1.88
N ILE A 335 -0.87 6.15 2.18
CA ILE A 335 -2.07 5.84 1.39
C ILE A 335 -3.31 6.03 2.25
N THR A 336 -4.23 6.89 1.80
CA THR A 336 -5.56 7.05 2.39
C THR A 336 -6.60 6.56 1.39
N SER A 337 -7.51 5.67 1.81
CA SER A 337 -8.62 5.21 0.96
C SER A 337 -9.97 5.55 1.59
N THR A 338 -10.78 6.31 0.86
CA THR A 338 -12.20 6.53 1.16
C THR A 338 -13.12 5.70 0.27
N ALA A 339 -12.56 4.79 -0.55
CA ALA A 339 -13.34 3.90 -1.40
C ALA A 339 -14.25 2.99 -0.58
N ALA A 340 -15.39 2.59 -1.14
CA ALA A 340 -16.26 1.59 -0.50
C ALA A 340 -15.49 0.28 -0.30
N GLY A 341 -15.47 -0.24 0.93
CA GLY A 341 -14.67 -1.41 1.30
C GLY A 341 -13.16 -1.17 1.41
N ARG A 342 -12.69 0.06 1.16
CA ARG A 342 -11.29 0.52 1.29
C ARG A 342 -10.29 -0.36 0.54
N GLY A 343 -10.73 -0.82 -0.63
CA GLY A 343 -10.02 -1.80 -1.44
C GLY A 343 -8.71 -1.26 -1.99
N ILE A 344 -7.62 -1.93 -1.66
CA ILE A 344 -6.33 -1.78 -2.30
C ILE A 344 -5.93 -3.11 -2.91
N GLY A 345 -5.07 -3.09 -3.91
CA GLY A 345 -4.60 -4.29 -4.55
C GLY A 345 -3.65 -5.13 -3.71
N GLN A 346 -2.76 -5.81 -4.43
CA GLN A 346 -1.47 -6.16 -3.88
C GLN A 346 -0.60 -4.91 -3.74
N ILE A 347 0.30 -4.88 -2.76
CA ILE A 347 1.38 -3.89 -2.61
C ILE A 347 2.70 -4.55 -3.01
N PHE A 348 3.44 -3.89 -3.89
CA PHE A 348 4.77 -4.29 -4.36
C PHE A 348 5.78 -3.19 -4.05
N LEU A 349 6.65 -3.39 -3.06
CA LEU A 349 7.68 -2.44 -2.64
C LEU A 349 8.96 -2.64 -3.45
N THR A 350 9.58 -1.55 -3.91
CA THR A 350 10.85 -1.60 -4.64
C THR A 350 11.81 -0.52 -4.19
N THR A 351 13.00 -0.93 -3.73
CA THR A 351 14.05 -0.02 -3.27
C THR A 351 15.40 -0.33 -3.91
N SER A 352 16.30 0.64 -3.99
CA SER A 352 17.66 0.51 -4.52
C SER A 352 18.77 0.70 -3.49
N GLY A 353 18.44 0.45 -2.21
CA GLY A 353 19.38 0.54 -1.09
C GLY A 353 18.84 1.30 0.11
N ALA A 354 17.69 1.95 -0.05
CA ALA A 354 17.02 2.76 0.95
C ALA A 354 15.99 1.95 1.75
N GLU A 355 15.46 2.59 2.78
CA GLU A 355 14.26 2.14 3.48
C GLU A 355 13.00 2.62 2.75
N ASP A 356 12.05 1.72 2.51
CA ASP A 356 10.77 2.01 1.86
C ASP A 356 9.61 1.48 2.72
N ILE A 357 8.73 2.38 3.16
CA ILE A 357 7.63 2.10 4.07
C ILE A 357 6.31 2.55 3.45
N VAL A 358 5.33 1.65 3.46
CA VAL A 358 3.93 2.04 3.27
C VAL A 358 3.33 2.48 4.59
N GLN A 359 2.89 3.72 4.69
CA GLN A 359 2.14 4.21 5.86
C GLN A 359 0.63 4.24 5.57
N LEU A 360 -0.18 3.77 6.51
CA LEU A 360 -1.64 3.84 6.41
C LEU A 360 -2.15 5.23 6.81
N GLY A 361 -2.97 5.82 5.95
CA GLY A 361 -3.76 7.01 6.23
C GLY A 361 -5.20 6.73 6.66
N SER A 362 -5.65 5.50 6.48
CA SER A 362 -6.96 4.95 6.88
C SER A 362 -6.83 3.43 7.02
N ASP A 363 -7.88 2.73 7.48
CA ASP A 363 -7.89 1.26 7.29
C ASP A 363 -7.87 0.95 5.78
N LEU A 364 -7.16 -0.10 5.40
CA LEU A 364 -7.04 -0.57 4.02
C LEU A 364 -7.36 -2.05 3.97
N LYS A 365 -7.98 -2.51 2.88
CA LYS A 365 -8.27 -3.94 2.67
C LYS A 365 -7.71 -4.40 1.34
N SER A 366 -6.84 -5.41 1.36
CA SER A 366 -6.36 -6.01 0.13
C SER A 366 -7.49 -6.76 -0.59
N THR A 367 -7.62 -6.54 -1.89
CA THR A 367 -8.51 -7.27 -2.80
C THR A 367 -7.76 -8.39 -3.54
N TYR A 368 -6.46 -8.58 -3.26
CA TYR A 368 -5.66 -9.64 -3.88
C TYR A 368 -6.05 -11.00 -3.31
N SER A 369 -6.64 -11.85 -4.14
CA SER A 369 -7.14 -13.19 -3.74
C SER A 369 -6.36 -14.36 -4.33
N ALA A 370 -5.44 -14.09 -5.26
CA ALA A 370 -4.62 -15.14 -5.86
C ALA A 370 -3.65 -15.77 -4.84
N ALA A 371 -3.13 -16.96 -5.15
CA ALA A 371 -2.06 -17.56 -4.37
C ALA A 371 -0.83 -16.64 -4.42
N GLY A 372 -0.36 -16.22 -3.25
CA GLY A 372 0.71 -15.22 -3.13
C GLY A 372 0.48 -14.27 -1.98
N THR A 373 1.42 -13.36 -1.80
CA THR A 373 1.45 -12.47 -0.64
C THR A 373 0.98 -11.08 -1.06
N PHE A 374 0.13 -10.49 -0.23
CA PHE A 374 -0.50 -9.21 -0.55
C PHE A 374 0.42 -8.00 -0.31
N VAL A 375 1.55 -8.18 0.40
CA VAL A 375 2.68 -7.25 0.43
C VAL A 375 3.96 -8.02 0.10
N THR A 376 4.63 -7.62 -0.96
CA THR A 376 5.88 -8.20 -1.47
C THR A 376 6.91 -7.11 -1.69
N ALA A 377 8.19 -7.50 -1.79
CA ALA A 377 9.27 -6.57 -2.04
C ALA A 377 10.28 -7.08 -3.07
N GLN A 378 10.98 -6.17 -3.73
CA GLN A 378 12.16 -6.45 -4.55
C GLN A 378 13.20 -5.35 -4.38
N ALA A 379 14.47 -5.70 -4.27
CA ALA A 379 15.54 -4.71 -4.40
C ALA A 379 15.97 -4.58 -5.87
N THR A 380 16.23 -3.35 -6.30
CA THR A 380 16.71 -3.01 -7.64
C THR A 380 18.13 -2.49 -7.57
N GLY A 381 18.97 -2.80 -8.57
CA GLY A 381 20.36 -2.32 -8.60
C GLY A 381 21.33 -3.08 -7.67
N SER A 382 20.95 -4.26 -7.17
CA SER A 382 21.77 -5.12 -6.31
C SER A 382 22.36 -4.41 -5.08
N PRO A 383 21.53 -3.74 -4.24
CA PRO A 383 22.06 -3.10 -3.06
C PRO A 383 22.51 -4.16 -2.05
N ALA A 384 23.51 -3.79 -1.24
CA ALA A 384 23.94 -4.64 -0.13
C ALA A 384 22.84 -4.80 0.94
N TYR A 385 21.95 -3.81 1.05
CA TYR A 385 20.94 -3.68 2.09
C TYR A 385 19.62 -3.15 1.54
N ALA A 386 18.49 -3.62 2.04
CA ALA A 386 17.17 -3.08 1.73
C ALA A 386 16.22 -3.24 2.93
N THR A 387 15.52 -2.17 3.30
CA THR A 387 14.47 -2.21 4.33
C THR A 387 13.11 -1.95 3.71
N PHE A 388 12.16 -2.83 4.01
CA PHE A 388 10.79 -2.77 3.56
C PHE A 388 9.86 -2.77 4.78
N GLY A 389 8.76 -2.03 4.71
CA GLY A 389 7.82 -2.10 5.82
C GLY A 389 6.43 -1.58 5.58
N VAL A 390 5.59 -1.86 6.58
CA VAL A 390 4.25 -1.32 6.72
C VAL A 390 4.17 -0.60 8.06
N ASP A 391 3.87 0.70 8.01
CA ASP A 391 3.48 1.49 9.17
C ASP A 391 1.96 1.60 9.23
N LEU A 392 1.38 0.88 10.17
CA LEU A 392 -0.05 0.82 10.39
C LEU A 392 -0.62 2.14 10.89
N ASN A 393 0.19 2.98 11.54
CA ASN A 393 -0.17 4.32 11.99
C ASN A 393 -1.57 4.39 12.67
N GLY A 394 -1.91 3.37 13.47
CA GLY A 394 -3.14 3.29 14.24
C GLY A 394 -4.35 2.73 13.49
N PHE A 395 -4.14 2.25 12.27
CA PHE A 395 -5.17 1.69 11.41
C PHE A 395 -5.02 0.19 11.20
N THR A 396 -6.02 -0.41 10.55
CA THR A 396 -6.04 -1.80 10.16
C THR A 396 -5.64 -1.98 8.70
N PHE A 397 -4.66 -2.83 8.44
CA PHE A 397 -4.39 -3.39 7.13
C PHE A 397 -4.97 -4.81 7.06
N ASP A 398 -6.05 -5.00 6.31
CA ASP A 398 -6.75 -6.28 6.17
C ASP A 398 -6.32 -7.03 4.88
N GLY A 399 -5.42 -7.99 5.04
CA GLY A 399 -4.93 -8.88 3.98
C GLY A 399 -5.68 -10.22 3.87
N THR A 400 -6.83 -10.41 4.52
CA THR A 400 -7.47 -11.74 4.61
C THR A 400 -8.07 -12.24 3.29
N ALA A 401 -8.12 -11.42 2.24
CA ALA A 401 -8.53 -11.87 0.91
C ALA A 401 -7.51 -12.84 0.28
N ALA A 402 -6.23 -12.76 0.67
CA ALA A 402 -5.19 -13.63 0.15
C ALA A 402 -5.33 -15.05 0.71
N SER A 403 -5.22 -16.05 -0.15
CA SER A 403 -5.42 -17.47 0.21
C SER A 403 -4.27 -18.09 0.99
N THR A 404 -3.04 -17.57 0.89
CA THR A 404 -1.82 -18.19 1.45
C THR A 404 -1.25 -17.49 2.69
N GLY A 405 -2.00 -16.57 3.31
CA GLY A 405 -1.50 -15.74 4.41
C GLY A 405 -0.41 -14.74 3.98
N TRP A 406 0.26 -14.13 4.95
CA TRP A 406 1.39 -13.23 4.68
C TRP A 406 2.73 -13.92 4.88
N VAL A 407 3.56 -13.85 3.84
CA VAL A 407 4.94 -14.35 3.83
C VAL A 407 5.83 -13.21 3.33
N PRO A 408 6.54 -12.47 4.19
CA PRO A 408 7.54 -11.53 3.69
C PRO A 408 8.62 -12.30 2.92
N ASN A 409 9.07 -11.76 1.79
CA ASN A 409 10.06 -12.43 0.95
C ASN A 409 11.48 -11.93 1.24
N LYS A 410 12.47 -12.82 1.11
CA LYS A 410 13.89 -12.43 1.06
C LYS A 410 14.22 -11.94 -0.35
N VAL A 411 15.02 -10.88 -0.46
CA VAL A 411 15.62 -10.47 -1.74
C VAL A 411 16.96 -11.18 -1.94
N SER A 412 17.12 -11.86 -3.07
CA SER A 412 18.36 -12.60 -3.37
C SER A 412 19.56 -11.66 -3.49
N GLY A 413 20.68 -12.00 -2.84
CA GLY A 413 21.92 -11.22 -2.89
C GLY A 413 21.93 -9.93 -2.06
N THR A 414 20.86 -9.65 -1.30
CA THR A 414 20.70 -8.42 -0.51
C THR A 414 20.33 -8.76 0.93
N THR A 415 20.95 -8.09 1.91
CA THR A 415 20.47 -8.12 3.30
C THR A 415 19.09 -7.47 3.37
N THR A 416 18.08 -8.26 3.70
CA THR A 416 16.68 -7.87 3.66
C THR A 416 16.16 -7.65 5.08
N ASN A 417 15.60 -6.47 5.33
CA ASN A 417 14.94 -6.14 6.58
C ASN A 417 13.47 -5.86 6.35
N TRP A 418 12.62 -6.58 7.07
CA TRP A 418 11.18 -6.33 7.10
C TRP A 418 10.79 -5.68 8.42
N LYS A 419 9.86 -4.72 8.35
CA LYS A 419 9.25 -4.13 9.54
C LYS A 419 7.75 -3.96 9.42
N VAL A 420 7.05 -4.27 10.51
CA VAL A 420 5.65 -3.87 10.73
C VAL A 420 5.64 -3.00 11.97
N VAL A 421 5.23 -1.75 11.85
CA VAL A 421 5.26 -0.76 12.94
C VAL A 421 3.91 -0.04 13.03
N SER A 422 3.67 0.68 14.11
CA SER A 422 2.54 1.60 14.23
C SER A 422 3.04 2.88 14.91
N THR A 423 3.29 3.93 14.13
CA THR A 423 3.87 5.19 14.63
C THR A 423 2.89 6.03 15.46
N ALA A 424 1.58 5.84 15.26
CA ALA A 424 0.52 6.44 16.08
C ALA A 424 -0.47 5.36 16.51
N GLY A 425 -0.95 5.40 17.75
CA GLY A 425 -1.97 4.47 18.25
C GLY A 425 -1.64 2.98 18.08
N THR A 426 -2.65 2.13 18.24
CA THR A 426 -2.54 0.68 18.01
C THR A 426 -3.04 0.33 16.62
N GLY A 427 -2.14 -0.19 15.78
CA GLY A 427 -2.45 -0.64 14.44
C GLY A 427 -2.63 -2.16 14.37
N THR A 428 -3.46 -2.64 13.45
CA THR A 428 -3.66 -4.09 13.23
C THR A 428 -3.23 -4.47 11.81
N PHE A 429 -2.27 -5.37 11.70
CA PHE A 429 -1.96 -6.02 10.43
C PHE A 429 -2.65 -7.38 10.46
N LYS A 430 -3.60 -7.63 9.56
CA LYS A 430 -4.50 -8.78 9.62
C LYS A 430 -4.31 -9.68 8.40
N ALA A 431 -4.21 -10.99 8.59
CA ALA A 431 -4.01 -11.97 7.52
C ALA A 431 -4.69 -13.31 7.87
N GLN A 432 -4.83 -14.20 6.88
CA GLN A 432 -5.26 -15.57 7.17
C GLN A 432 -4.24 -16.31 8.04
N SER A 433 -2.95 -16.13 7.74
CA SER A 433 -1.86 -16.70 8.53
C SER A 433 -0.58 -15.89 8.37
N TYR A 434 0.42 -16.21 9.18
CA TYR A 434 1.75 -15.63 9.09
C TYR A 434 2.79 -16.71 8.85
N ASN A 435 3.70 -16.49 7.91
CA ASN A 435 4.95 -17.21 7.85
C ASN A 435 6.09 -16.20 7.72
N LEU A 436 6.57 -15.73 8.86
CA LEU A 436 7.65 -14.75 8.96
C LEU A 436 9.03 -15.39 8.85
N GLY A 437 9.10 -16.72 8.70
CA GLY A 437 10.30 -17.45 8.33
C GLY A 437 10.75 -17.06 6.92
N LEU A 438 11.49 -15.96 6.80
CA LEU A 438 12.08 -15.47 5.55
C LEU A 438 12.92 -16.60 4.91
N SER A 439 12.37 -17.32 3.94
CA SER A 439 13.05 -18.49 3.36
C SER A 439 14.40 -18.11 2.78
N GLY A 440 15.44 -18.87 3.15
CA GLY A 440 16.83 -18.61 2.77
C GLY A 440 17.49 -17.43 3.51
N ALA A 441 16.84 -16.82 4.51
CA ALA A 441 17.42 -15.75 5.31
C ALA A 441 18.59 -16.24 6.17
N THR A 442 19.46 -15.31 6.49
CA THR A 442 20.66 -15.45 7.32
C THR A 442 20.56 -14.49 8.51
N SER A 443 21.45 -14.60 9.49
CA SER A 443 21.40 -13.78 10.72
C SER A 443 21.50 -12.27 10.50
N VAL A 444 21.98 -11.82 9.33
CA VAL A 444 22.04 -10.39 8.98
C VAL A 444 20.70 -9.84 8.48
N ASP A 445 19.81 -10.71 8.00
CA ASP A 445 18.45 -10.33 7.62
C ASP A 445 17.62 -10.11 8.88
N THR A 446 16.66 -9.19 8.88
CA THR A 446 15.84 -8.91 10.08
C THR A 446 14.34 -8.88 9.80
N MET A 447 13.57 -9.26 10.82
CA MET A 447 12.11 -9.05 10.87
C MET A 447 11.76 -8.34 12.17
N THR A 448 11.20 -7.13 12.07
CA THR A 448 10.85 -6.30 13.22
C THR A 448 9.35 -6.12 13.34
N VAL A 449 8.81 -6.34 14.53
CA VAL A 449 7.43 -6.01 14.90
C VAL A 449 7.46 -4.98 16.02
N GLY A 450 7.10 -3.75 15.66
CA GLY A 450 7.18 -2.58 16.52
C GLY A 450 6.17 -2.55 17.66
N SER A 451 6.27 -1.53 18.51
CA SER A 451 5.28 -1.28 19.57
C SER A 451 3.90 -1.02 18.99
N ASN A 452 2.85 -1.32 19.76
CA ASN A 452 1.46 -1.06 19.41
C ASN A 452 0.99 -1.71 18.09
N VAL A 453 1.68 -2.77 17.64
CA VAL A 453 1.28 -3.58 16.48
C VAL A 453 0.52 -4.81 16.97
N ILE A 454 -0.62 -5.09 16.35
CA ILE A 454 -1.32 -6.38 16.46
C ILE A 454 -1.14 -7.12 15.14
N LEU A 455 -0.52 -8.30 15.18
CA LEU A 455 -0.55 -9.27 14.09
C LEU A 455 -1.76 -10.18 14.31
N GLU A 456 -2.83 -10.01 13.53
CA GLU A 456 -4.09 -10.74 13.68
C GLU A 456 -4.24 -11.84 12.62
N ALA A 457 -4.24 -13.10 13.07
CA ALA A 457 -4.45 -14.28 12.22
C ALA A 457 -5.92 -14.75 12.29
N THR A 458 -6.56 -14.90 11.13
CA THR A 458 -7.98 -15.34 11.01
C THR A 458 -8.17 -16.72 10.42
N GLY A 459 -7.10 -17.41 10.05
CA GLY A 459 -7.15 -18.69 9.35
C GLY A 459 -7.93 -19.74 10.12
N GLY A 460 -8.59 -20.63 9.39
CA GLY A 460 -9.40 -21.70 9.96
C GLY A 460 -8.57 -22.91 10.43
N SER A 461 -9.25 -24.03 10.60
CA SER A 461 -8.67 -25.27 11.13
C SER A 461 -7.42 -25.72 10.38
N GLY A 462 -6.38 -26.11 11.13
CA GLY A 462 -5.09 -26.58 10.59
C GLY A 462 -4.20 -25.49 9.97
N THR A 463 -4.60 -24.22 10.05
CA THR A 463 -3.78 -23.12 9.55
C THR A 463 -2.57 -22.89 10.45
N GLY A 464 -1.36 -22.96 9.90
CA GLY A 464 -0.13 -22.72 10.65
C GLY A 464 0.34 -21.27 10.61
N ASN A 465 0.83 -20.78 11.74
CA ASN A 465 1.48 -19.48 11.89
C ASN A 465 2.93 -19.69 12.37
N ILE A 466 3.90 -19.22 11.61
CA ILE A 466 5.32 -19.26 11.97
C ILE A 466 5.76 -17.81 12.18
N LEU A 467 5.99 -17.41 13.43
CA LEU A 467 6.37 -16.04 13.79
C LEU A 467 7.89 -15.85 13.80
N SER A 468 8.64 -16.94 13.93
CA SER A 468 10.08 -16.96 13.70
C SER A 468 10.57 -18.38 13.43
N ALA A 469 11.62 -18.51 12.63
CA ALA A 469 12.28 -19.78 12.35
C ALA A 469 13.69 -19.81 12.96
N SER A 470 14.14 -21.00 13.42
CA SER A 470 15.50 -21.21 13.90
C SER A 470 16.53 -21.11 12.77
N GLY A 471 17.70 -20.52 13.02
CA GLY A 471 18.84 -20.52 12.10
C GLY A 471 18.71 -19.60 10.88
N GLY A 472 17.75 -18.67 10.89
CA GLY A 472 17.50 -17.70 9.80
C GLY A 472 17.75 -16.25 10.20
N ALA A 473 16.82 -15.37 9.84
CA ALA A 473 16.82 -13.94 10.19
C ALA A 473 16.88 -13.67 11.70
N THR A 474 17.31 -12.47 12.07
CA THR A 474 17.14 -11.93 13.42
C THR A 474 15.73 -11.38 13.59
N TYR A 475 15.00 -11.83 14.61
CA TYR A 475 13.63 -11.41 14.89
C TYR A 475 13.58 -10.48 16.09
N ALA A 476 12.94 -9.31 15.94
CA ALA A 476 12.78 -8.33 16.99
C ALA A 476 11.31 -8.02 17.23
N TYR A 477 10.76 -8.52 18.33
CA TYR A 477 9.40 -8.23 18.78
C TYR A 477 9.43 -7.24 19.94
N HIS A 478 8.65 -6.17 19.84
CA HIS A 478 8.46 -5.25 20.96
C HIS A 478 7.50 -5.85 22.00
N ALA A 479 7.76 -5.67 23.30
CA ALA A 479 6.92 -6.23 24.38
C ALA A 479 5.45 -5.75 24.34
N ALA A 480 5.19 -4.57 23.78
CA ALA A 480 3.86 -4.00 23.57
C ALA A 480 3.18 -4.41 22.25
N SER A 481 3.83 -5.18 21.38
CA SER A 481 3.17 -5.78 20.22
C SER A 481 2.35 -6.99 20.67
N LYS A 482 1.44 -7.48 19.81
CA LYS A 482 0.63 -8.67 20.09
C LYS A 482 0.53 -9.55 18.87
N PHE A 483 0.55 -10.86 19.08
CA PHE A 483 -0.03 -11.82 18.15
C PHE A 483 -1.45 -12.15 18.62
N ARG A 484 -2.45 -11.94 17.76
CA ARG A 484 -3.84 -12.27 18.03
C ARG A 484 -4.31 -13.37 17.08
N TYR A 485 -4.92 -14.40 17.62
CA TYR A 485 -5.70 -15.35 16.85
C TYR A 485 -7.20 -15.07 17.04
N SER A 486 -7.91 -14.92 15.92
CA SER A 486 -9.35 -14.63 15.88
C SER A 486 -10.05 -15.42 14.77
N GLY A 487 -9.48 -16.56 14.36
CA GLY A 487 -10.04 -17.44 13.35
C GLY A 487 -11.19 -18.30 13.87
N ASN A 488 -11.59 -19.28 13.06
CA ASN A 488 -12.68 -20.21 13.36
C ASN A 488 -12.23 -21.67 13.48
N ALA A 489 -10.94 -21.92 13.74
CA ALA A 489 -10.45 -23.27 13.98
C ALA A 489 -11.15 -23.92 15.17
N THR A 490 -11.34 -25.23 15.09
CA THR A 490 -11.97 -26.01 16.17
C THR A 490 -10.90 -26.70 17.00
N ARG A 491 -11.21 -27.09 18.25
CA ARG A 491 -10.25 -27.79 19.13
C ARG A 491 -9.71 -29.10 18.53
N ALA A 492 -10.52 -29.79 17.72
CA ALA A 492 -10.12 -31.04 17.06
C ALA A 492 -9.09 -30.82 15.94
N ASN A 493 -9.02 -29.62 15.38
CA ASN A 493 -8.08 -29.25 14.34
C ASN A 493 -7.70 -27.78 14.51
N ALA A 494 -6.99 -27.48 15.61
CA ALA A 494 -6.63 -26.13 15.97
C ALA A 494 -5.74 -25.48 14.89
N ALA A 495 -5.77 -24.15 14.80
CA ALA A 495 -4.70 -23.42 14.14
C ALA A 495 -3.43 -23.57 14.99
N THR A 496 -2.26 -23.48 14.38
CA THR A 496 -0.99 -23.54 15.12
C THR A 496 -0.27 -22.20 15.09
N VAL A 497 0.51 -21.92 16.13
CA VAL A 497 1.49 -20.82 16.13
C VAL A 497 2.81 -21.34 16.66
N SER A 498 3.93 -20.98 16.05
CA SER A 498 5.26 -21.30 16.58
C SER A 498 6.22 -20.12 16.47
N SER A 499 7.19 -20.07 17.38
CA SER A 499 8.24 -19.05 17.42
C SER A 499 9.49 -19.58 18.14
N ALA A 500 10.65 -19.46 17.49
CA ALA A 500 11.96 -19.70 18.08
C ALA A 500 12.45 -18.58 19.02
N VAL A 501 11.82 -17.40 18.98
CA VAL A 501 12.10 -16.27 19.89
C VAL A 501 10.86 -15.86 20.67
N ALA A 502 11.05 -15.15 21.78
CA ALA A 502 9.95 -14.56 22.54
C ALA A 502 9.23 -13.48 21.70
N ILE A 503 7.91 -13.63 21.54
CA ILE A 503 7.07 -12.65 20.85
C ILE A 503 6.62 -11.54 21.82
N GLY A 504 5.79 -10.60 21.38
CA GLY A 504 5.11 -9.65 22.26
C GLY A 504 4.09 -10.34 23.20
N GLY A 505 2.87 -9.83 23.27
CA GLY A 505 1.74 -10.51 23.91
C GLY A 505 1.08 -11.56 22.99
N LEU A 506 0.27 -12.43 23.58
CA LEU A 506 -0.53 -13.44 22.90
C LEU A 506 -2.02 -13.25 23.23
N GLU A 507 -2.89 -13.18 22.23
CA GLU A 507 -4.34 -13.12 22.41
C GLU A 507 -5.03 -14.21 21.60
N VAL A 508 -5.94 -14.95 22.23
CA VAL A 508 -6.86 -15.87 21.55
C VAL A 508 -8.27 -15.40 21.85
N VAL A 509 -8.89 -14.73 20.88
CA VAL A 509 -10.21 -14.10 21.07
C VAL A 509 -11.36 -14.92 20.47
N ASN A 510 -11.04 -15.87 19.58
CA ASN A 510 -11.99 -16.80 18.97
C ASN A 510 -11.23 -18.03 18.42
N GLY A 511 -11.95 -19.13 18.22
CA GLY A 511 -11.41 -20.38 17.68
C GLY A 511 -10.38 -21.06 18.59
N ALA A 512 -9.73 -22.11 18.09
CA ALA A 512 -8.71 -22.86 18.81
C ALA A 512 -7.31 -22.63 18.23
N LEU A 513 -6.36 -22.32 19.11
CA LEU A 513 -4.94 -22.14 18.80
C LEU A 513 -4.09 -23.12 19.61
N ASN A 514 -3.12 -23.76 18.96
CA ASN A 514 -2.12 -24.64 19.57
C ASN A 514 -0.72 -24.05 19.39
N LEU A 515 0.08 -23.91 20.45
CA LEU A 515 1.43 -23.31 20.36
C LEU A 515 2.47 -24.23 19.70
N SER A 516 2.14 -25.50 19.47
CA SER A 516 2.88 -26.47 18.66
C SER A 516 4.38 -26.53 18.96
N GLN A 517 4.79 -26.24 20.20
CA GLN A 517 6.17 -26.28 20.65
C GLN A 517 6.24 -26.55 22.15
N SER A 518 7.31 -27.22 22.59
CA SER A 518 7.50 -27.60 23.98
C SER A 518 7.77 -26.40 24.91
N ALA A 519 8.28 -25.28 24.38
CA ALA A 519 8.52 -24.07 25.14
C ALA A 519 8.14 -22.83 24.31
N PHE A 520 7.11 -22.10 24.73
CA PHE A 520 6.66 -20.86 24.10
C PHE A 520 6.89 -19.69 25.06
N GLN A 521 7.38 -18.57 24.54
CA GLN A 521 7.75 -17.41 25.34
C GLN A 521 7.08 -16.13 24.82
N THR A 522 6.62 -15.31 25.75
CA THR A 522 6.00 -14.00 25.49
C THR A 522 6.69 -12.93 26.31
N GLN A 523 6.86 -11.75 25.71
CA GLN A 523 7.35 -10.54 26.36
C GLN A 523 6.21 -9.66 26.89
N GLY A 524 4.98 -9.91 26.42
CA GLY A 524 3.77 -9.21 26.81
C GLY A 524 2.78 -10.11 27.58
N ASP A 525 1.58 -9.59 27.78
CA ASP A 525 0.50 -10.32 28.44
C ASP A 525 -0.07 -11.44 27.55
N VAL A 526 -0.66 -12.45 28.19
CA VAL A 526 -1.39 -13.52 27.50
C VAL A 526 -2.87 -13.41 27.86
N SER A 527 -3.74 -13.46 26.86
CA SER A 527 -5.18 -13.50 27.09
C SER A 527 -5.90 -14.54 26.23
N VAL A 528 -6.87 -15.22 26.84
CA VAL A 528 -7.77 -16.17 26.18
C VAL A 528 -9.19 -15.76 26.54
N THR A 529 -9.90 -15.21 25.58
CA THR A 529 -11.19 -14.55 25.80
C THR A 529 -12.19 -14.83 24.67
N GLY A 530 -13.44 -14.41 24.82
CA GLY A 530 -14.41 -14.36 23.70
C GLY A 530 -14.80 -15.73 23.11
N GLY A 531 -14.61 -16.82 23.85
CA GLY A 531 -14.80 -18.20 23.38
C GLY A 531 -13.54 -18.82 22.76
N GLY A 532 -12.41 -18.11 22.78
CA GLY A 532 -11.11 -18.62 22.35
C GLY A 532 -10.64 -19.83 23.17
N SER A 533 -9.89 -20.72 22.54
CA SER A 533 -9.29 -21.89 23.15
C SER A 533 -7.79 -21.91 22.87
N LEU A 534 -6.97 -22.04 23.92
CA LEU A 534 -5.51 -22.14 23.82
C LEU A 534 -5.03 -23.50 24.31
N ASP A 535 -4.34 -24.23 23.45
CA ASP A 535 -3.64 -25.48 23.71
C ASP A 535 -2.13 -25.22 23.69
N LEU A 536 -1.39 -25.70 24.70
CA LEU A 536 0.04 -25.42 24.77
C LEU A 536 0.85 -26.26 23.78
N ASN A 537 0.56 -27.55 23.60
CA ASN A 537 1.32 -28.40 22.67
C ASN A 537 0.63 -29.74 22.34
N GLY A 538 -0.70 -29.75 22.24
CA GLY A 538 -1.45 -30.95 21.91
C GLY A 538 -1.29 -32.03 22.97
N THR A 539 -0.85 -33.22 22.57
CA THR A 539 -0.70 -34.37 23.49
C THR A 539 0.64 -34.41 24.21
N SER A 540 1.54 -33.46 23.96
CA SER A 540 2.86 -33.41 24.59
C SER A 540 2.90 -32.31 25.64
N ILE A 541 3.66 -32.54 26.71
CA ILE A 541 3.86 -31.54 27.76
C ILE A 541 4.63 -30.33 27.21
N ALA A 542 4.19 -29.14 27.59
CA ALA A 542 4.82 -27.89 27.22
C ALA A 542 4.77 -26.81 28.30
N THR A 543 5.53 -25.75 28.04
CA THR A 543 5.62 -24.59 28.91
C THR A 543 5.31 -23.31 28.14
N LEU A 544 4.38 -22.51 28.65
CA LEU A 544 4.18 -21.12 28.24
C LEU A 544 4.79 -20.20 29.29
N THR A 545 5.81 -19.42 28.93
CA THR A 545 6.47 -18.48 29.83
C THR A 545 6.15 -17.04 29.45
N LEU A 546 5.67 -16.28 30.44
CA LEU A 546 5.44 -14.84 30.36
C LEU A 546 6.62 -14.09 30.97
N ALA A 547 6.99 -12.95 30.40
CA ALA A 547 8.01 -12.08 30.96
C ALA A 547 7.60 -11.51 32.34
N SER A 548 8.61 -11.05 33.10
CA SER A 548 8.39 -10.49 34.44
C SER A 548 7.39 -9.33 34.43
N GLY A 549 6.42 -9.39 35.36
CA GLY A 549 5.36 -8.40 35.51
C GLY A 549 4.25 -8.47 34.46
N LYS A 550 4.25 -9.49 33.58
CA LYS A 550 3.17 -9.73 32.61
C LYS A 550 2.13 -10.69 33.14
N SER A 551 0.89 -10.48 32.71
CA SER A 551 -0.29 -11.13 33.27
C SER A 551 -0.90 -12.14 32.30
N LEU A 552 -1.56 -13.14 32.88
CA LEU A 552 -2.45 -14.07 32.20
C LEU A 552 -3.90 -13.70 32.49
N THR A 553 -4.74 -13.64 31.46
CA THR A 553 -6.19 -13.48 31.60
C THR A 553 -6.92 -14.58 30.84
N VAL A 554 -7.75 -15.36 31.54
CA VAL A 554 -8.64 -16.35 30.95
C VAL A 554 -10.07 -16.01 31.37
N ASN A 555 -10.81 -15.36 30.48
CA ASN A 555 -12.15 -14.88 30.77
C ASN A 555 -13.09 -15.24 29.62
N ASN A 556 -14.06 -16.13 29.88
CA ASN A 556 -14.89 -16.75 28.86
C ASN A 556 -14.05 -17.41 27.75
N GLY A 557 -12.90 -17.97 28.13
CA GLY A 557 -11.96 -18.68 27.27
C GLY A 557 -11.61 -20.04 27.87
N THR A 558 -11.04 -20.94 27.05
CA THR A 558 -10.63 -22.28 27.49
C THR A 558 -9.12 -22.47 27.36
N MET A 559 -8.45 -22.93 28.42
CA MET A 559 -7.09 -23.47 28.34
C MET A 559 -7.17 -24.99 28.26
N LEU A 560 -6.45 -25.61 27.32
CA LEU A 560 -6.19 -27.05 27.31
C LEU A 560 -4.89 -27.33 28.03
N LEU A 561 -4.93 -28.24 29.00
CA LEU A 561 -3.77 -28.66 29.78
C LEU A 561 -3.61 -30.18 29.71
N THR A 562 -2.50 -30.62 29.14
CA THR A 562 -2.13 -32.03 29.09
C THR A 562 -1.39 -32.44 30.36
N LEU A 563 -1.81 -33.57 30.93
CA LEU A 563 -1.21 -34.22 32.09
C LEU A 563 -0.61 -35.56 31.67
N ASP A 564 0.57 -35.90 32.19
CA ASP A 564 1.10 -37.26 32.09
C ASP A 564 0.93 -37.99 33.43
N GLY A 565 0.77 -39.32 33.39
CA GLY A 565 0.46 -40.12 34.58
C GLY A 565 1.58 -40.15 35.63
N LEU A 566 2.70 -39.46 35.36
CA LEU A 566 3.90 -39.38 36.19
C LEU A 566 3.96 -38.09 37.02
N GLY A 567 2.95 -37.23 36.93
CA GLY A 567 2.90 -35.97 37.66
C GLY A 567 3.46 -34.78 36.90
N ASN A 568 3.83 -34.95 35.62
CA ASN A 568 4.14 -33.80 34.77
C ASN A 568 2.87 -33.24 34.15
N SER A 569 2.89 -31.95 33.88
CA SER A 569 1.78 -31.24 33.26
C SER A 569 2.30 -30.16 32.35
N ASP A 570 1.44 -29.71 31.45
CA ASP A 570 1.55 -28.38 30.88
C ASP A 570 1.72 -27.33 31.99
N GLN A 571 2.58 -26.35 31.74
CA GLN A 571 2.91 -25.31 32.71
C GLN A 571 2.77 -23.92 32.11
N ILE A 572 2.16 -23.02 32.87
CA ILE A 572 2.11 -21.59 32.57
C ILE A 572 2.93 -20.86 33.64
N LEU A 573 4.03 -20.25 33.21
CA LEU A 573 5.00 -19.64 34.10
C LEU A 573 5.00 -18.12 33.93
N SER A 574 5.10 -17.38 35.03
CA SER A 574 5.52 -15.98 35.00
C SER A 574 6.97 -15.88 35.46
N ALA A 575 7.83 -15.22 34.70
CA ALA A 575 9.23 -14.98 35.08
C ALA A 575 9.40 -13.95 36.22
N GLY A 576 8.30 -13.45 36.80
CA GLY A 576 8.27 -12.48 37.90
C GLY A 576 6.86 -12.29 38.46
N SER A 577 6.58 -11.19 39.14
CA SER A 577 5.36 -10.98 39.94
C SER A 577 4.08 -10.66 39.16
N GLY A 578 3.87 -11.26 37.98
CA GLY A 578 2.66 -11.09 37.17
C GLY A 578 1.38 -11.55 37.87
N LEU A 579 0.22 -11.15 37.34
CA LEU A 579 -1.10 -11.61 37.82
C LEU A 579 -1.65 -12.69 36.91
N ALA A 580 -2.38 -13.64 37.48
CA ALA A 580 -3.27 -14.52 36.72
C ALA A 580 -4.72 -14.25 37.13
N ASP A 581 -5.57 -13.95 36.16
CA ASP A 581 -7.01 -13.81 36.35
C ASP A 581 -7.73 -14.89 35.53
N LEU A 582 -8.37 -15.82 36.24
CA LEU A 582 -9.10 -16.96 35.67
C LEU A 582 -10.62 -16.78 35.79
N THR A 583 -11.08 -15.59 36.17
CA THR A 583 -12.49 -15.33 36.45
C THR A 583 -13.33 -15.56 35.19
N GLY A 584 -14.25 -16.52 35.25
CA GLY A 584 -15.09 -16.92 34.12
C GLY A 584 -14.37 -17.75 33.04
N GLY A 585 -13.13 -18.18 33.29
CA GLY A 585 -12.38 -19.08 32.42
C GLY A 585 -12.72 -20.56 32.64
N ALA A 586 -12.22 -21.40 31.75
CA ALA A 586 -12.32 -22.85 31.85
C ALA A 586 -10.98 -23.54 31.54
N PHE A 587 -10.68 -24.62 32.27
CA PHE A 587 -9.61 -25.57 31.97
C PHE A 587 -10.22 -26.88 31.46
N LEU A 588 -9.70 -27.36 30.33
CA LEU A 588 -10.00 -28.67 29.79
C LEU A 588 -8.75 -29.53 29.91
N LEU A 589 -8.84 -30.60 30.68
CA LEU A 589 -7.74 -31.52 30.92
C LEU A 589 -7.68 -32.58 29.81
N SER A 590 -6.46 -33.00 29.46
CA SER A 590 -6.17 -34.07 28.51
C SER A 590 -5.01 -34.94 28.98
N GLY A 591 -4.78 -36.06 28.30
CA GLY A 591 -3.69 -36.99 28.60
C GLY A 591 -4.07 -38.08 29.61
N THR A 592 -3.07 -38.56 30.34
CA THR A 592 -3.22 -39.65 31.33
C THR A 592 -3.20 -39.05 32.72
N ILE A 593 -4.36 -38.98 33.39
CA ILE A 593 -4.49 -38.36 34.71
C ILE A 593 -4.20 -39.38 35.81
N ASN A 594 -3.22 -39.09 36.66
CA ASN A 594 -3.00 -39.80 37.92
C ASN A 594 -3.72 -39.02 39.04
N TYR A 595 -4.88 -39.51 39.45
CA TYR A 595 -5.72 -38.84 40.47
C TYR A 595 -5.09 -38.80 41.87
N ALA A 596 -4.00 -39.53 42.11
CA ALA A 596 -3.24 -39.43 43.36
C ALA A 596 -2.12 -38.38 43.29
N ALA A 597 -1.80 -37.85 42.11
CA ALA A 597 -0.77 -36.84 41.91
C ALA A 597 -1.33 -35.41 42.08
N SER A 598 -0.42 -34.46 42.33
CA SER A 598 -0.68 -33.03 42.25
C SER A 598 0.15 -32.45 41.12
N TYR A 599 -0.43 -31.54 40.34
CA TYR A 599 0.16 -31.00 39.12
C TYR A 599 0.39 -29.50 39.28
N THR A 600 1.63 -29.03 39.17
CA THR A 600 1.93 -27.58 39.17
C THR A 600 1.72 -27.04 37.76
N VAL A 601 0.50 -26.60 37.49
CA VAL A 601 0.10 -26.09 36.17
C VAL A 601 0.37 -24.60 36.00
N MET A 602 0.50 -23.87 37.11
CA MET A 602 0.86 -22.44 37.11
C MET A 602 1.92 -22.15 38.16
N SER A 603 2.86 -21.25 37.85
CA SER A 603 3.90 -20.83 38.80
C SER A 603 4.44 -19.43 38.49
N GLY A 604 5.05 -18.79 39.49
CA GLY A 604 5.68 -17.47 39.38
C GLY A 604 4.72 -16.29 39.54
N PHE A 605 3.41 -16.47 39.40
CA PHE A 605 2.42 -15.41 39.59
C PHE A 605 2.36 -14.93 41.04
N SER A 606 2.23 -13.62 41.25
CA SER A 606 2.05 -13.01 42.58
C SER A 606 0.65 -13.27 43.14
N THR A 607 -0.34 -13.42 42.28
CA THR A 607 -1.73 -13.74 42.64
C THR A 607 -2.39 -14.50 41.50
N ILE A 608 -3.16 -15.54 41.85
CA ILE A 608 -4.04 -16.26 40.93
C ILE A 608 -5.48 -16.04 41.40
N THR A 609 -6.16 -15.10 40.74
CA THR A 609 -7.55 -14.75 41.01
C THR A 609 -8.48 -15.68 40.25
N GLY A 610 -9.59 -16.08 40.88
CA GLY A 610 -10.59 -16.95 40.26
C GLY A 610 -10.21 -18.44 40.22
N ALA A 611 -9.15 -18.86 40.91
CA ALA A 611 -8.72 -20.26 40.98
C ALA A 611 -9.77 -21.19 41.60
N ASP A 612 -10.59 -20.68 42.51
CA ASP A 612 -11.68 -21.37 43.19
C ASP A 612 -12.97 -21.48 42.36
N VAL A 613 -13.11 -20.65 41.31
CA VAL A 613 -14.31 -20.57 40.46
C VAL A 613 -14.06 -20.92 38.99
N VAL A 614 -12.82 -21.24 38.61
CA VAL A 614 -12.49 -21.71 37.26
C VAL A 614 -13.18 -23.04 36.99
N ALA A 615 -13.84 -23.16 35.84
CA ALA A 615 -14.49 -24.42 35.47
C ALA A 615 -13.42 -25.43 35.02
N ILE A 616 -13.39 -26.63 35.62
CA ILE A 616 -12.44 -27.69 35.23
C ILE A 616 -13.22 -28.87 34.65
N SER A 617 -12.76 -29.41 33.51
CA SER A 617 -13.39 -30.53 32.81
C SER A 617 -12.35 -31.44 32.15
N GLY A 618 -12.77 -32.53 31.48
CA GLY A 618 -11.84 -33.45 30.81
C GLY A 618 -11.21 -34.50 31.74
N TYR A 619 -11.81 -34.71 32.92
CA TYR A 619 -11.41 -35.73 33.89
C TYR A 619 -12.62 -36.57 34.32
N ASP A 620 -12.40 -37.62 35.11
CA ASP A 620 -13.46 -38.45 35.70
C ASP A 620 -14.21 -37.68 36.79
N SER A 621 -15.15 -36.85 36.36
CA SER A 621 -16.01 -36.03 37.23
C SER A 621 -17.05 -36.84 38.01
N ALA A 622 -17.23 -38.13 37.73
CA ALA A 622 -18.14 -38.98 38.49
C ALA A 622 -17.50 -39.41 39.82
N ASN A 623 -16.20 -39.72 39.80
CA ASN A 623 -15.49 -40.25 40.96
C ASN A 623 -14.56 -39.23 41.64
N TYR A 624 -14.23 -38.12 40.97
CA TYR A 624 -13.32 -37.12 41.49
C TYR A 624 -13.88 -35.71 41.37
N GLN A 625 -13.36 -34.82 42.22
CA GLN A 625 -13.54 -33.38 42.12
C GLN A 625 -12.16 -32.76 41.90
N ALA A 626 -12.00 -31.98 40.84
CA ALA A 626 -10.78 -31.23 40.57
C ALA A 626 -10.83 -29.87 41.27
N SER A 627 -9.68 -29.41 41.77
CA SER A 627 -9.55 -28.07 42.34
C SER A 627 -8.21 -27.45 41.97
N LEU A 628 -8.20 -26.14 41.72
CA LEU A 628 -6.99 -25.36 41.50
C LEU A 628 -6.74 -24.47 42.72
N SER A 629 -5.57 -24.61 43.33
CA SER A 629 -5.15 -23.75 44.44
C SER A 629 -4.73 -22.36 43.95
N SER A 630 -4.75 -21.38 44.85
CA SER A 630 -4.24 -20.02 44.58
C SER A 630 -2.72 -19.97 44.32
N THR A 631 -2.00 -21.08 44.55
CA THR A 631 -0.58 -21.23 44.22
C THR A 631 -0.35 -21.95 42.89
N GLY A 632 -1.41 -22.28 42.14
CA GLY A 632 -1.29 -22.86 40.79
C GLY A 632 -1.13 -24.37 40.75
N VAL A 633 -1.40 -25.06 41.86
CA VAL A 633 -1.39 -26.52 41.94
C VAL A 633 -2.81 -27.06 41.72
N LEU A 634 -2.96 -27.91 40.70
CA LEU A 634 -4.15 -28.68 40.38
C LEU A 634 -4.11 -30.02 41.15
N SER A 635 -5.19 -30.34 41.84
CA SER A 635 -5.35 -31.57 42.61
C SER A 635 -6.73 -32.18 42.45
N PHE A 636 -6.85 -33.46 42.82
CA PHE A 636 -8.09 -34.23 42.76
C PHE A 636 -8.42 -34.80 44.13
N SER A 637 -9.70 -34.73 44.51
CA SER A 637 -10.24 -35.43 45.68
C SER A 637 -11.33 -36.39 45.25
N ALA A 638 -11.34 -37.61 45.79
CA ALA A 638 -12.41 -38.56 45.52
C ALA A 638 -13.75 -37.96 46.00
N VAL A 639 -14.78 -38.04 45.15
CA VAL A 639 -16.16 -37.74 45.57
C VAL A 639 -16.56 -38.86 46.51
N PRO A 640 -16.94 -38.57 47.78
CA PRO A 640 -17.39 -39.60 48.69
C PRO A 640 -18.53 -40.38 48.05
N GLU A 641 -18.36 -41.69 47.86
CA GLU A 641 -19.48 -42.54 47.47
C GLU A 641 -20.61 -42.28 48.48
N PRO A 642 -21.88 -42.15 48.02
CA PRO A 642 -23.01 -42.12 48.94
C PRO A 642 -22.92 -43.41 49.74
N GLY A 643 -22.43 -43.32 50.97
CA GLY A 643 -21.95 -44.51 51.67
C GLY A 643 -23.04 -45.56 51.67
N THR A 644 -22.69 -46.82 51.46
CA THR A 644 -23.62 -47.95 51.58
C THR A 644 -24.41 -47.87 52.90
N PHE A 645 -23.80 -47.29 53.94
CA PHE A 645 -24.44 -46.94 55.22
C PHE A 645 -25.61 -45.94 55.13
N GLY A 646 -25.58 -44.96 54.22
CA GLY A 646 -26.71 -44.07 53.96
C GLY A 646 -27.91 -44.82 53.39
N PHE A 647 -27.67 -45.72 52.43
CA PHE A 647 -28.73 -46.60 51.89
C PHE A 647 -29.19 -47.65 52.90
N VAL A 648 -28.29 -48.22 53.70
CA VAL A 648 -28.63 -49.15 54.79
C VAL A 648 -29.41 -48.42 55.89
N ALA A 649 -29.05 -47.18 56.26
CA ALA A 649 -29.78 -46.40 57.25
C ALA A 649 -31.17 -45.98 56.75
N LEU A 650 -31.29 -45.55 55.48
CA LEU A 650 -32.59 -45.24 54.88
C LEU A 650 -33.45 -46.51 54.76
N GLY A 651 -32.85 -47.63 54.39
CA GLY A 651 -33.47 -48.95 54.37
C GLY A 651 -33.94 -49.39 55.77
N LEU A 652 -33.13 -49.18 56.80
CA LEU A 652 -33.47 -49.47 58.20
C LEU A 652 -34.63 -48.59 58.68
N MET A 653 -34.63 -47.30 58.34
CA MET A 653 -35.72 -46.39 58.70
C MET A 653 -37.04 -46.74 57.99
N LEU A 654 -36.98 -47.15 56.72
CA LEU A 654 -38.16 -47.63 55.98
C LEU A 654 -38.67 -48.96 56.58
N TRP A 655 -37.77 -49.86 56.96
CA TRP A 655 -38.12 -51.12 57.60
C TRP A 655 -38.76 -50.90 58.98
N LEU A 656 -38.16 -50.07 59.84
CA LEU A 656 -38.72 -49.69 61.15
C LEU A 656 -40.05 -48.94 61.01
N GLY A 657 -40.19 -48.09 59.99
CA GLY A 657 -41.44 -47.42 59.64
C GLY A 657 -42.55 -48.40 59.25
N ALA A 658 -42.24 -49.38 58.40
CA ALA A 658 -43.16 -50.44 58.00
C ALA A 658 -43.56 -51.34 59.18
N GLU A 659 -42.60 -51.69 60.05
CA GLU A 659 -42.85 -52.51 61.23
C GLU A 659 -43.75 -51.80 62.25
N SER A 660 -43.54 -50.49 62.45
CA SER A 660 -44.40 -49.68 63.33
C SER A 660 -45.85 -49.60 62.82
N ARG A 661 -46.05 -49.58 61.50
CA ARG A 661 -47.37 -49.57 60.86
C ARG A 661 -48.06 -50.94 60.96
N ALA A 662 -47.31 -52.03 60.79
CA ALA A 662 -47.82 -53.39 60.99
C ALA A 662 -48.27 -53.64 62.45
N ARG A 663 -47.49 -53.18 63.44
CA ARG A 663 -47.86 -53.28 64.86
C ARG A 663 -49.07 -52.42 65.25
N ARG A 664 -49.30 -51.28 64.58
CA ARG A 664 -50.54 -50.49 64.77
C ARG A 664 -51.77 -51.19 64.21
N GLN A 665 -51.65 -51.90 63.08
CA GLN A 665 -52.78 -52.64 62.51
C GLN A 665 -53.14 -53.88 63.32
N SER A 666 -52.18 -54.60 63.92
CA SER A 666 -52.48 -55.78 64.75
C SER A 666 -53.14 -55.42 66.09
N ARG A 667 -52.88 -54.23 66.65
CA ARG A 667 -53.57 -53.73 67.86
C ARG A 667 -55.01 -53.24 67.62
N SER A 668 -55.42 -53.01 66.38
CA SER A 668 -56.80 -52.61 66.04
C SER A 668 -57.76 -53.80 65.84
N LYS A 669 -57.26 -55.03 65.94
CA LYS A 669 -58.04 -56.28 65.76
C LYS A 669 -58.30 -57.07 67.05
N ASN A 670 -58.01 -56.49 68.22
CA ASN A 670 -58.42 -57.04 69.51
C ASN A 670 -59.49 -56.17 70.14
#